data_AF-A0AA48LF11-F1
#
_entry.id   AF-A0AA48LF11-F1
#
_cell.length_a   1.000
_cell.length_b   1.000
_cell.length_c   1.000
_cell.angle_alpha   90.00
_cell.angle_beta   90.00
_cell.angle_gamma   90.00
#
_symmetry.space_group_name_H-M   'P 1'
#
loop_
_entity.id
_entity.type
_entity.pdbx_description
1 polymer ?
#
loop_
_entity_poly.entity_id
_entity_poly.type
_entity_poly.pdbx_seq_one_letter_code
_entity_poly.pdbx_strand_id
1 'polypeptide(L)'
;MKIARKAFRFGSIQRKTYKRYIKRYLYRYRGVNADLVNDNEFIVDALMEELCAKGAISKVELATYYLALAEMFHALPFMEEETDEEIYREVLQIREIYRTAAVDRYLLKKKKEMNQKEWQPVQGIDQSNFFWKAAKETKFATLMLMDAELLQACADTYCKLKEMGIQTRVLIQKERRLDTSVNGMDSLQGLIDPEDRVDVDGEKFGFPLHEIELRTRDELVLGFGEWFVGTFRSLSVDAYLVCRSQEILTRATTNSIEKEEIHWIYVPASYDLIALIPIVERAVVNYRILSWIAQENGLEIYQLTVVELMNLFPTYFLHGSSNLNSNLPFQVGPIESEEHFLERKKQSVFQWVRKQAPDIEMGARTILDRNGDPMKVTYAKLARLQSYKTRVVSTEKAQDIRSFFRESGIDYGLAMNYLFFATDKSIATYNQMRKERPLEQVDRSGWHIDYRKNEAGETFPLYAKAAMGADEEGELHFFRKRLGAGVIRLNDQRIAWRENQVDPDEAGEFCIFTPYGVKTDTEAYLSTCIVIGEERVNLVVVNDRVVSIRKGGVMLPNIGVVLSFKKEVWNQKFPLERFDEQGYGCAETFHFTLSLERAAAYRWVYGGAMFLIHQGEAFDTEEKLMAEFRKEGWLSDLSKQTQDSETFRLEKHPRSMMGRTQAGEFFMVVCSGRSKYSVGADYLDLIQIAKDLFDDVEMLVNVDGGASSFMGLIHRGEVLELSDVTFTNDSSAGTLRPLNSIFTITTKK
;
A
#
# COMPACT_ATOMS: atom_id res chain seq x y z
N MET A 1 -34.59 -7.45 -27.11
CA MET A 1 -33.99 -8.15 -25.95
C MET A 1 -33.40 -7.09 -25.04
N LYS A 2 -33.43 -7.22 -23.72
CA LYS A 2 -32.82 -6.22 -22.83
C LYS A 2 -31.35 -6.53 -22.56
N ILE A 3 -30.52 -5.51 -22.34
CA ILE A 3 -29.09 -5.69 -22.03
C ILE A 3 -28.92 -6.52 -20.75
N ALA A 4 -29.66 -6.17 -19.69
CA ALA A 4 -29.67 -6.94 -18.45
C ALA A 4 -31.05 -7.57 -18.16
N ARG A 5 -31.05 -8.68 -17.41
CA ARG A 5 -32.28 -9.36 -16.97
C ARG A 5 -33.02 -8.52 -15.91
N LYS A 6 -34.32 -8.75 -15.69
CA LYS A 6 -35.10 -8.05 -14.65
C LYS A 6 -34.56 -8.21 -13.22
N ALA A 7 -33.89 -9.33 -12.94
CA ALA A 7 -33.25 -9.60 -11.66
C ALA A 7 -31.90 -8.88 -11.48
N PHE A 8 -31.48 -8.06 -12.45
CA PHE A 8 -30.26 -7.27 -12.35
C PHE A 8 -30.31 -6.33 -11.15
N ARG A 9 -29.25 -6.37 -10.36
CA ARG A 9 -29.08 -5.49 -9.20
C ARG A 9 -28.04 -4.43 -9.48
N PHE A 10 -28.38 -3.20 -9.13
CA PHE A 10 -27.49 -2.04 -9.18
C PHE A 10 -26.36 -2.14 -8.13
N GLY A 11 -25.17 -1.63 -8.47
CA GLY A 11 -23.99 -1.62 -7.61
C GLY A 11 -23.22 -2.95 -7.60
N SER A 12 -22.02 -2.93 -7.04
CA SER A 12 -21.09 -4.07 -7.06
C SER A 12 -21.27 -5.02 -5.88
N ILE A 13 -20.58 -4.79 -4.77
CA ILE A 13 -20.54 -5.65 -3.59
C ILE A 13 -21.20 -4.92 -2.42
N GLN A 14 -22.20 -5.56 -1.82
CA GLN A 14 -22.90 -5.00 -0.66
C GLN A 14 -22.01 -5.00 0.58
N ARG A 15 -22.13 -3.98 1.43
CA ARG A 15 -21.28 -3.84 2.62
C ARG A 15 -21.42 -4.94 3.64
N LYS A 16 -22.54 -5.69 3.68
CA LYS A 16 -22.69 -6.87 4.55
C LYS A 16 -21.63 -7.94 4.31
N THR A 17 -21.06 -8.03 3.10
CA THR A 17 -19.95 -8.94 2.84
C THR A 17 -18.68 -8.53 3.59
N TYR A 18 -18.58 -7.27 4.03
CA TYR A 18 -17.48 -6.75 4.82
C TYR A 18 -17.63 -6.99 6.33
N LYS A 19 -18.71 -7.61 6.81
CA LYS A 19 -19.06 -7.69 8.26
C LYS A 19 -17.97 -8.28 9.16
N ARG A 20 -17.07 -9.11 8.61
CA ARG A 20 -15.93 -9.73 9.31
C ARG A 20 -14.59 -9.05 9.04
N TYR A 21 -14.60 -7.92 8.35
CA TYR A 21 -13.41 -7.24 7.89
C TYR A 21 -13.42 -5.79 8.36
N ILE A 22 -12.23 -5.25 8.61
CA ILE A 22 -12.06 -3.83 8.96
C ILE A 22 -12.65 -2.89 7.91
N LYS A 23 -12.74 -3.35 6.64
CA LYS A 23 -13.38 -2.62 5.54
C LYS A 23 -14.84 -2.23 5.84
N ARG A 24 -15.52 -2.88 6.80
CA ARG A 24 -16.83 -2.45 7.29
C ARG A 24 -16.84 -0.98 7.76
N TYR A 25 -15.73 -0.50 8.31
CA TYR A 25 -15.55 0.86 8.83
C TYR A 25 -14.77 1.78 7.89
N LEU A 26 -14.36 1.25 6.73
CA LEU A 26 -13.64 2.00 5.71
C LEU A 26 -14.52 2.23 4.49
N TYR A 27 -14.44 3.42 3.93
CA TYR A 27 -15.05 3.75 2.65
C TYR A 27 -14.03 4.46 1.77
N ARG A 28 -13.82 3.94 0.57
CA ARG A 28 -12.93 4.54 -0.43
C ARG A 28 -13.53 4.33 -1.81
N TYR A 29 -14.04 5.40 -2.39
CA TYR A 29 -14.66 5.37 -3.71
C TYR A 29 -14.61 6.77 -4.33
N ARG A 30 -14.14 6.88 -5.58
CA ARG A 30 -14.12 8.13 -6.39
C ARG A 30 -13.55 9.35 -5.64
N GLY A 31 -12.36 9.17 -5.07
CA GLY A 31 -11.63 10.24 -4.39
C GLY A 31 -12.12 10.61 -2.99
N VAL A 32 -13.17 9.95 -2.48
CA VAL A 32 -13.64 10.08 -1.11
C VAL A 32 -13.07 8.97 -0.26
N ASN A 33 -12.45 9.32 0.85
CA ASN A 33 -11.88 8.40 1.83
C ASN A 33 -12.50 8.70 3.20
N ALA A 34 -13.05 7.68 3.85
CA ALA A 34 -13.45 7.73 5.24
C ALA A 34 -12.85 6.52 5.97
N ASP A 35 -12.12 6.79 7.04
CA ASP A 35 -11.60 5.82 7.99
C ASP A 35 -12.21 6.10 9.36
N LEU A 36 -13.08 5.20 9.81
CA LEU A 36 -13.82 5.31 11.07
C LEU A 36 -13.32 4.32 12.11
N VAL A 37 -12.11 3.77 11.92
CA VAL A 37 -11.53 2.79 12.82
C VAL A 37 -10.95 3.50 14.05
N ASN A 38 -11.21 2.95 15.25
CA ASN A 38 -10.45 3.21 16.48
C ASN A 38 -10.37 4.69 16.95
N ASP A 39 -11.43 5.47 16.72
CA ASP A 39 -11.54 6.90 17.10
C ASP A 39 -10.55 7.84 16.40
N ASN A 40 -9.76 7.36 15.43
CA ASN A 40 -8.88 8.18 14.59
C ASN A 40 -9.61 8.56 13.29
N GLU A 41 -10.71 9.29 13.44
CA GLU A 41 -11.59 9.67 12.33
C GLU A 41 -10.81 10.47 11.28
N PHE A 42 -10.74 9.92 10.07
CA PHE A 42 -10.12 10.56 8.92
C PHE A 42 -11.09 10.53 7.74
N ILE A 43 -11.64 11.69 7.41
CA ILE A 43 -12.56 11.86 6.27
C ILE A 43 -11.98 12.92 5.33
N VAL A 44 -11.75 12.54 4.08
CA VAL A 44 -11.21 13.41 3.04
C VAL A 44 -11.95 13.22 1.73
N ASP A 45 -12.27 14.31 1.06
CA ASP A 45 -12.75 14.34 -0.31
C ASP A 45 -11.81 15.19 -1.18
N ALA A 46 -11.02 14.50 -2.02
CA ALA A 46 -10.00 15.13 -2.85
C ALA A 46 -10.56 16.21 -3.80
N LEU A 47 -11.78 16.01 -4.32
CA LEU A 47 -12.40 16.99 -5.23
C LEU A 47 -12.77 18.27 -4.48
N MET A 48 -13.36 18.13 -3.29
CA MET A 48 -13.80 19.28 -2.50
C MET A 48 -12.61 20.07 -1.94
N GLU A 49 -11.55 19.40 -1.52
CA GLU A 49 -10.30 20.07 -1.13
C GLU A 49 -9.67 20.83 -2.30
N GLU A 50 -9.64 20.23 -3.48
CA GLU A 50 -9.14 20.89 -4.68
C GLU A 50 -9.99 22.12 -5.04
N LEU A 51 -11.32 22.01 -5.01
CA LEU A 51 -12.21 23.15 -5.25
C LEU A 51 -11.96 24.29 -4.26
N CYS A 52 -11.72 23.98 -2.98
CA CYS A 52 -11.38 24.99 -1.97
C CYS A 52 -10.01 25.61 -2.25
N ALA A 53 -9.00 24.80 -2.56
CA ALA A 53 -7.65 25.27 -2.87
C ALA A 53 -7.61 26.18 -4.11
N LYS A 54 -8.50 25.95 -5.07
CA LYS A 54 -8.67 26.78 -6.28
C LYS A 54 -9.62 27.97 -6.09
N GLY A 55 -10.18 28.15 -4.89
CA GLY A 55 -11.11 29.22 -4.56
C GLY A 55 -12.48 29.11 -5.25
N ALA A 56 -12.84 27.92 -5.73
CA ALA A 56 -14.17 27.66 -6.28
C ALA A 56 -15.25 27.50 -5.19
N ILE A 57 -14.82 27.11 -3.99
CA ILE A 57 -15.58 27.16 -2.73
C ILE A 57 -14.71 27.77 -1.63
N SER A 58 -15.32 28.27 -0.58
CA SER A 58 -14.65 28.83 0.61
C SER A 58 -14.29 27.76 1.63
N LYS A 59 -13.38 28.09 2.56
CA LYS A 59 -13.02 27.21 3.69
C LYS A 59 -14.20 26.91 4.62
N VAL A 60 -15.15 27.85 4.74
CA VAL A 60 -16.36 27.67 5.56
C VAL A 60 -17.32 26.69 4.90
N GLU A 61 -17.51 26.78 3.58
CA GLU A 61 -18.28 25.81 2.81
C GLU A 61 -17.65 24.42 2.89
N LEU A 62 -16.32 24.32 2.75
CA LEU A 62 -15.60 23.05 2.91
C LEU A 62 -15.78 22.44 4.31
N ALA A 63 -15.69 23.25 5.36
CA ALA A 63 -15.92 22.77 6.73
C ALA A 63 -17.36 22.27 6.93
N THR A 64 -18.35 22.99 6.38
CA THR A 64 -19.76 22.59 6.45
C THR A 64 -20.01 21.29 5.66
N TYR A 65 -19.37 21.16 4.49
CA TYR A 65 -19.40 19.95 3.68
C TYR A 65 -18.88 18.75 4.47
N TYR A 66 -17.74 18.88 5.15
CA TYR A 66 -17.17 17.80 5.94
C TYR A 66 -18.01 17.43 7.17
N LEU A 67 -18.73 18.37 7.77
CA LEU A 67 -19.69 18.05 8.84
C LEU A 67 -20.82 17.15 8.34
N ALA A 68 -21.42 17.48 7.19
CA ALA A 68 -22.47 16.66 6.58
C ALA A 68 -21.94 15.26 6.16
N LEU A 69 -20.71 15.22 5.66
CA LEU A 69 -20.06 13.98 5.25
C LEU A 69 -19.73 13.08 6.45
N ALA A 70 -19.29 13.65 7.57
CA ALA A 70 -19.05 12.93 8.82
C ALA A 70 -20.33 12.31 9.38
N GLU A 71 -21.42 13.07 9.44
CA GLU A 71 -22.73 12.57 9.87
C GLU A 71 -23.20 11.37 9.03
N MET A 72 -23.05 11.47 7.71
CA MET A 72 -23.37 10.37 6.79
C MET A 72 -22.49 9.14 7.02
N PHE A 73 -21.16 9.32 7.15
CA PHE A 73 -20.25 8.19 7.34
C PHE A 73 -20.33 7.55 8.71
N HIS A 74 -20.71 8.26 9.78
CA HIS A 74 -20.98 7.61 11.07
C HIS A 74 -22.13 6.59 10.98
N ALA A 75 -23.02 6.69 9.99
CA ALA A 75 -24.05 5.69 9.72
C ALA A 75 -23.55 4.49 8.88
N LEU A 76 -22.33 4.54 8.34
CA LEU A 76 -21.73 3.51 7.46
C LEU A 76 -21.77 2.08 8.04
N PRO A 77 -21.53 1.83 9.34
CA PRO A 77 -21.62 0.48 9.91
C PRO A 77 -23.03 -0.15 9.83
N PHE A 78 -24.07 0.67 9.61
CA PHE A 78 -25.48 0.28 9.51
C PHE A 78 -25.98 0.19 8.06
N MET A 79 -25.19 0.65 7.08
CA MET A 79 -25.50 0.58 5.64
C MET A 79 -25.18 -0.82 5.04
N GLU A 80 -25.53 -1.90 5.75
CA GLU A 80 -25.14 -3.27 5.39
C GLU A 80 -25.68 -3.71 4.02
N GLU A 81 -26.85 -3.22 3.61
CA GLU A 81 -27.47 -3.59 2.34
C GLU A 81 -27.03 -2.71 1.15
N GLU A 82 -26.31 -1.62 1.39
CA GLU A 82 -25.84 -0.72 0.35
C GLU A 82 -24.49 -1.18 -0.25
N THR A 83 -24.28 -0.83 -1.50
CA THR A 83 -23.00 -0.95 -2.22
C THR A 83 -22.22 0.36 -2.12
N ASP A 84 -20.91 0.33 -2.41
CA ASP A 84 -20.10 1.55 -2.40
C ASP A 84 -20.63 2.58 -3.43
N GLU A 85 -21.20 2.13 -4.56
CA GLU A 85 -21.84 3.01 -5.55
C GLU A 85 -23.16 3.63 -5.05
N GLU A 86 -23.92 2.92 -4.22
CA GLU A 86 -25.15 3.43 -3.61
C GLU A 86 -24.85 4.48 -2.54
N ILE A 87 -23.81 4.26 -1.72
CA ILE A 87 -23.37 5.25 -0.72
C ILE A 87 -22.80 6.48 -1.40
N TYR A 88 -22.04 6.29 -2.48
CA TYR A 88 -21.51 7.40 -3.26
C TYR A 88 -22.60 8.31 -3.84
N ARG A 89 -23.80 7.78 -4.10
CA ARG A 89 -24.95 8.60 -4.50
C ARG A 89 -25.26 9.66 -3.45
N GLU A 90 -25.19 9.32 -2.17
CA GLU A 90 -25.45 10.24 -1.06
C GLU A 90 -24.33 11.29 -0.95
N VAL A 91 -23.07 10.88 -1.14
CA VAL A 91 -21.92 11.81 -1.27
C VAL A 91 -22.16 12.83 -2.39
N LEU A 92 -22.64 12.38 -3.55
CA LEU A 92 -22.93 13.25 -4.69
C LEU A 92 -24.06 14.24 -4.36
N GLN A 93 -25.10 13.82 -3.64
CA GLN A 93 -26.18 14.72 -3.20
C GLN A 93 -25.64 15.83 -2.28
N ILE A 94 -24.75 15.48 -1.34
CA ILE A 94 -24.10 16.46 -0.45
C ILE A 94 -23.23 17.44 -1.25
N ARG A 95 -22.41 16.94 -2.19
CA ARG A 95 -21.57 17.79 -3.05
C ARG A 95 -22.38 18.80 -3.85
N GLU A 96 -23.55 18.38 -4.36
CA GLU A 96 -24.36 19.20 -5.26
C GLU A 96 -24.93 20.45 -4.56
N ILE A 97 -25.07 20.44 -3.23
CA ILE A 97 -25.41 21.62 -2.42
C ILE A 97 -24.40 22.76 -2.63
N TYR A 98 -23.14 22.44 -2.89
CA TYR A 98 -22.03 23.39 -3.03
C TYR A 98 -21.70 23.71 -4.49
N ARG A 99 -22.56 23.32 -5.43
CA ARG A 99 -22.34 23.60 -6.83
C ARG A 99 -22.60 25.07 -7.15
N THR A 100 -21.56 25.76 -7.61
CA THR A 100 -21.64 27.16 -8.03
C THR A 100 -21.14 27.34 -9.47
N ALA A 101 -21.40 28.50 -10.07
CA ALA A 101 -20.84 28.85 -11.38
C ALA A 101 -19.29 28.85 -11.39
N ALA A 102 -18.64 29.11 -10.26
CA ALA A 102 -17.19 29.03 -10.14
C ALA A 102 -16.70 27.57 -10.22
N VAL A 103 -17.39 26.67 -9.52
CA VAL A 103 -17.16 25.22 -9.59
C VAL A 103 -17.35 24.72 -11.03
N ASP A 104 -18.46 25.06 -11.69
CA ASP A 104 -18.72 24.64 -13.08
C ASP A 104 -17.60 25.10 -14.04
N ARG A 105 -17.11 26.35 -13.90
CA ARG A 105 -16.00 26.86 -14.72
C ARG A 105 -14.70 26.09 -14.47
N TYR A 106 -14.40 25.79 -13.21
CA TYR A 106 -13.20 25.04 -12.85
C TYR A 106 -13.25 23.61 -13.43
N LEU A 107 -14.39 22.91 -13.27
CA LEU A 107 -14.57 21.56 -13.81
C LEU A 107 -14.48 21.55 -15.34
N LEU A 108 -15.04 22.54 -16.03
CA LEU A 108 -14.93 22.67 -17.48
C LEU A 108 -13.48 22.85 -17.94
N LYS A 109 -12.67 23.62 -17.19
CA LYS A 109 -11.25 23.79 -17.46
C LYS A 109 -10.48 22.47 -17.29
N LYS A 110 -10.67 21.77 -16.16
CA LYS A 110 -10.01 20.49 -15.86
C LYS A 110 -10.27 19.44 -16.95
N LYS A 111 -11.51 19.36 -17.45
CA LYS A 111 -11.88 18.46 -18.56
C LYS A 111 -11.09 18.73 -19.85
N LYS A 112 -10.88 20.00 -20.22
CA LYS A 112 -10.11 20.35 -21.42
C LYS A 112 -8.65 19.89 -21.32
N GLU A 113 -8.08 19.91 -20.11
CA GLU A 113 -6.72 19.45 -19.85
C GLU A 113 -6.62 17.91 -19.93
N MET A 114 -7.70 17.18 -19.61
CA MET A 114 -7.74 15.71 -19.62
C MET A 114 -7.87 15.11 -21.02
N ASN A 115 -8.48 15.82 -21.98
CA ASN A 115 -8.69 15.38 -23.37
C ASN A 115 -7.39 15.21 -24.20
N GLN A 116 -6.21 15.40 -23.61
CA GLN A 116 -4.92 15.31 -24.30
C GLN A 116 -4.13 14.02 -24.00
N LYS A 117 -4.68 13.09 -23.23
CA LYS A 117 -3.98 11.84 -22.86
C LYS A 117 -4.23 10.73 -23.90
N GLU A 118 -3.21 9.93 -24.17
CA GLU A 118 -3.35 8.70 -24.97
C GLU A 118 -4.09 7.61 -24.16
N TRP A 119 -4.97 6.85 -24.83
CA TRP A 119 -5.86 5.87 -24.20
C TRP A 119 -5.66 4.42 -24.69
N GLN A 120 -4.45 4.11 -25.17
CA GLN A 120 -4.07 2.73 -25.46
C GLN A 120 -3.86 1.94 -24.15
N PRO A 121 -4.06 0.60 -24.14
CA PRO A 121 -3.67 -0.22 -23.00
C PRO A 121 -2.19 0.00 -22.67
N VAL A 122 -1.91 0.66 -21.55
CA VAL A 122 -0.56 0.77 -21.00
C VAL A 122 -0.51 -0.14 -19.79
N GLN A 123 0.27 -1.24 -19.89
CA GLN A 123 0.51 -2.22 -18.83
C GLN A 123 -0.72 -2.96 -18.26
N GLY A 124 -1.94 -2.65 -18.74
CA GLY A 124 -3.19 -3.28 -18.35
C GLY A 124 -3.58 -4.50 -19.20
N ILE A 125 -4.87 -4.84 -19.18
CA ILE A 125 -5.42 -5.98 -19.92
C ILE A 125 -5.75 -5.52 -21.33
N ASP A 126 -5.35 -6.27 -22.35
CA ASP A 126 -5.72 -5.97 -23.74
C ASP A 126 -6.47 -7.14 -24.38
N GLN A 127 -7.80 -7.00 -24.43
CA GLN A 127 -8.71 -7.87 -25.18
C GLN A 127 -9.37 -7.14 -26.36
N SER A 128 -8.79 -6.02 -26.82
CA SER A 128 -9.33 -5.21 -27.92
C SER A 128 -9.42 -5.99 -29.23
N ASN A 129 -8.53 -6.94 -29.48
CA ASN A 129 -8.59 -7.81 -30.66
C ASN A 129 -9.87 -8.66 -30.72
N PHE A 130 -10.38 -9.14 -29.57
CA PHE A 130 -11.64 -9.86 -29.52
C PHE A 130 -12.81 -8.95 -29.86
N PHE A 131 -12.81 -7.72 -29.34
CA PHE A 131 -13.80 -6.70 -29.69
C PHE A 131 -13.81 -6.41 -31.19
N TRP A 132 -12.64 -6.13 -31.78
CA TRP A 132 -12.54 -5.79 -33.20
C TRP A 132 -12.84 -6.98 -34.13
N LYS A 133 -12.64 -8.21 -33.67
CA LYS A 133 -13.09 -9.41 -34.40
C LYS A 133 -14.63 -9.47 -34.41
N ALA A 134 -15.27 -9.33 -33.25
CA ALA A 134 -16.72 -9.33 -33.14
C ALA A 134 -17.38 -8.15 -33.89
N ALA A 135 -16.71 -6.99 -33.95
CA ALA A 135 -17.15 -5.83 -34.71
C ALA A 135 -17.33 -6.12 -36.21
N LYS A 136 -16.49 -6.99 -36.79
CA LYS A 136 -16.60 -7.38 -38.21
C LYS A 136 -17.82 -8.25 -38.51
N GLU A 137 -18.42 -8.85 -37.49
CA GLU A 137 -19.51 -9.82 -37.60
C GLU A 137 -20.87 -9.22 -37.23
N THR A 138 -20.91 -7.98 -36.71
CA THR A 138 -22.14 -7.30 -36.31
C THR A 138 -22.52 -6.14 -37.24
N LYS A 139 -23.75 -5.66 -37.10
CA LYS A 139 -24.27 -4.45 -37.76
C LYS A 139 -24.56 -3.31 -36.79
N PHE A 140 -24.59 -3.59 -35.49
CA PHE A 140 -25.04 -2.65 -34.47
C PHE A 140 -24.08 -2.63 -33.28
N ALA A 141 -23.83 -1.44 -32.75
CA ALA A 141 -23.06 -1.24 -31.53
C ALA A 141 -23.72 -0.22 -30.60
N THR A 142 -23.67 -0.49 -29.31
CA THR A 142 -24.02 0.42 -28.23
C THR A 142 -22.76 0.74 -27.42
N LEU A 143 -22.35 2.00 -27.45
CA LEU A 143 -21.31 2.53 -26.58
C LEU A 143 -21.97 3.23 -25.39
N MET A 144 -21.43 3.08 -24.19
CA MET A 144 -21.93 3.75 -22.98
C MET A 144 -20.79 4.48 -22.30
N LEU A 145 -20.92 5.79 -22.08
CA LEU A 145 -19.87 6.61 -21.50
C LEU A 145 -20.24 7.04 -20.08
N MET A 146 -19.46 6.61 -19.10
CA MET A 146 -19.60 6.99 -17.68
C MET A 146 -18.52 7.98 -17.24
N ASP A 147 -17.27 7.69 -17.59
CA ASP A 147 -16.12 8.46 -17.10
C ASP A 147 -15.68 9.46 -18.17
N ALA A 148 -15.76 10.75 -17.85
CA ALA A 148 -15.40 11.82 -18.77
C ALA A 148 -13.94 11.75 -19.23
N GLU A 149 -13.06 11.14 -18.44
CA GLU A 149 -11.66 10.93 -18.84
C GLU A 149 -11.58 10.06 -20.10
N LEU A 150 -12.47 9.08 -20.26
CA LEU A 150 -12.48 8.13 -21.38
C LEU A 150 -13.25 8.63 -22.61
N LEU A 151 -13.65 9.90 -22.63
CA LEU A 151 -14.41 10.50 -23.73
C LEU A 151 -13.69 10.35 -25.08
N GLN A 152 -12.39 10.63 -25.13
CA GLN A 152 -11.62 10.51 -26.38
C GLN A 152 -11.56 9.05 -26.87
N ALA A 153 -11.31 8.10 -25.96
CA ALA A 153 -11.31 6.67 -26.31
C ALA A 153 -12.67 6.21 -26.87
N CYS A 154 -13.77 6.73 -26.31
CA CYS A 154 -15.12 6.48 -26.81
C CYS A 154 -15.31 7.08 -28.21
N ALA A 155 -14.87 8.31 -28.45
CA ALA A 155 -14.97 8.98 -29.74
C ALA A 155 -14.14 8.25 -30.82
N ASP A 156 -12.91 7.85 -30.51
CA ASP A 156 -12.05 7.10 -31.44
C ASP A 156 -12.67 5.76 -31.81
N THR A 157 -13.25 5.06 -30.83
CA THR A 157 -13.96 3.80 -31.06
C THR A 157 -15.21 4.01 -31.91
N TYR A 158 -15.98 5.06 -31.62
CA TYR A 158 -17.16 5.46 -32.41
C TYR A 158 -16.80 5.70 -33.88
N CYS A 159 -15.79 6.53 -34.14
CA CYS A 159 -15.33 6.85 -35.50
C CYS A 159 -14.93 5.58 -36.26
N LYS A 160 -14.15 4.70 -35.63
CA LYS A 160 -13.71 3.45 -36.25
C LYS A 160 -14.86 2.48 -36.55
N LEU A 161 -15.87 2.39 -35.67
CA LEU A 161 -17.07 1.59 -35.94
C LEU A 161 -17.88 2.16 -37.11
N LYS A 162 -17.99 3.49 -37.21
CA LYS A 162 -18.66 4.17 -38.33
C LYS A 162 -17.92 3.95 -39.65
N GLU A 163 -16.60 4.00 -39.65
CA GLU A 163 -15.77 3.65 -40.81
C GLU A 163 -15.99 2.20 -41.28
N MET A 164 -16.26 1.28 -40.35
CA MET A 164 -16.64 -0.10 -40.64
C MET A 164 -18.09 -0.28 -41.12
N GLY A 165 -18.89 0.80 -41.18
CA GLY A 165 -20.29 0.77 -41.57
C GLY A 165 -21.24 0.23 -40.50
N ILE A 166 -20.82 0.23 -39.22
CA ILE A 166 -21.61 -0.29 -38.09
C ILE A 166 -22.53 0.83 -37.56
N GLN A 167 -23.82 0.53 -37.41
CA GLN A 167 -24.78 1.47 -36.83
C GLN A 167 -24.57 1.57 -35.33
N THR A 168 -23.96 2.67 -34.91
CA THR A 168 -23.51 2.87 -33.53
C THR A 168 -24.44 3.84 -32.82
N ARG A 169 -24.82 3.57 -31.58
CA ARG A 169 -25.40 4.58 -30.69
C ARG A 169 -24.53 4.77 -29.46
N VAL A 170 -24.48 6.00 -28.95
CA VAL A 170 -23.69 6.36 -27.77
C VAL A 170 -24.62 6.84 -26.67
N LEU A 171 -24.69 6.07 -25.59
CA LEU A 171 -25.50 6.37 -24.42
C LEU A 171 -24.72 7.24 -23.44
N ILE A 172 -25.31 8.36 -23.03
CA ILE A 172 -24.74 9.30 -22.06
C ILE A 172 -25.81 9.60 -21.01
N GLN A 173 -25.43 9.71 -19.73
CA GLN A 173 -26.37 10.09 -18.68
C GLN A 173 -26.73 11.58 -18.77
N LYS A 174 -28.01 11.93 -18.62
CA LYS A 174 -28.51 13.33 -18.68
C LYS A 174 -28.15 14.20 -17.48
N GLU A 175 -27.93 13.62 -16.30
CA GLU A 175 -27.75 14.42 -15.09
C GLU A 175 -26.36 15.04 -14.99
N ARG A 176 -26.32 16.33 -14.63
CA ARG A 176 -25.09 17.04 -14.32
C ARG A 176 -24.69 16.72 -12.88
N ARG A 177 -23.96 15.65 -12.60
CA ARG A 177 -23.35 15.48 -11.26
C ARG A 177 -21.90 15.97 -11.27
N LEU A 178 -21.47 16.54 -10.15
CA LEU A 178 -20.16 17.19 -9.97
C LEU A 178 -18.97 16.31 -10.44
N ASP A 179 -19.06 14.98 -10.28
CA ASP A 179 -17.97 14.04 -10.60
C ASP A 179 -18.15 13.20 -11.89
N THR A 180 -19.36 13.16 -12.47
CA THR A 180 -19.66 12.33 -13.67
C THR A 180 -19.96 13.15 -14.92
N SER A 181 -19.67 14.45 -14.89
CA SER A 181 -20.16 15.37 -15.93
C SER A 181 -19.48 15.19 -17.29
N VAL A 182 -19.85 14.17 -18.05
CA VAL A 182 -19.70 14.08 -19.51
C VAL A 182 -20.57 15.15 -20.20
N ASN A 183 -21.58 15.68 -19.50
CA ASN A 183 -22.43 16.76 -19.97
C ASN A 183 -21.75 18.13 -19.94
N GLY A 184 -20.88 18.36 -20.90
CA GLY A 184 -20.88 19.62 -21.65
C GLY A 184 -21.41 19.32 -23.04
N MET A 185 -22.44 20.03 -23.51
CA MET A 185 -22.78 20.03 -24.95
C MET A 185 -21.53 20.33 -25.79
N ASP A 186 -20.59 21.12 -25.25
CA ASP A 186 -19.37 21.56 -25.91
C ASP A 186 -18.27 20.48 -26.02
N SER A 187 -18.23 19.46 -25.15
CA SER A 187 -17.14 18.46 -25.16
C SER A 187 -17.39 17.31 -26.14
N LEU A 188 -18.65 17.05 -26.49
CA LEU A 188 -19.06 16.03 -27.46
C LEU A 188 -19.39 16.62 -28.84
N GLN A 189 -19.65 17.93 -28.90
CA GLN A 189 -19.91 18.63 -30.17
C GLN A 189 -18.74 18.45 -31.13
N GLY A 190 -19.01 17.77 -32.25
CA GLY A 190 -18.02 17.48 -33.29
C GLY A 190 -17.28 16.15 -33.14
N LEU A 191 -17.47 15.41 -32.04
CA LEU A 191 -16.89 14.07 -31.85
C LEU A 191 -17.86 12.92 -32.15
N ILE A 192 -19.17 13.14 -31.90
CA ILE A 192 -20.23 12.14 -32.09
C ILE A 192 -21.40 12.78 -32.82
N ASP A 193 -21.95 12.08 -33.80
CA ASP A 193 -23.09 12.59 -34.58
C ASP A 193 -24.33 12.72 -33.67
N PRO A 194 -25.07 13.84 -33.73
CA PRO A 194 -26.22 14.07 -32.87
C PRO A 194 -27.31 12.99 -32.96
N GLU A 195 -27.52 12.38 -34.13
CA GLU A 195 -28.49 11.29 -34.30
C GLU A 195 -28.12 9.97 -33.61
N ASP A 196 -26.83 9.73 -33.39
CA ASP A 196 -26.32 8.52 -32.76
C ASP A 196 -26.18 8.67 -31.24
N ARG A 197 -26.31 9.90 -30.74
CA ARG A 197 -26.32 10.21 -29.31
C ARG A 197 -27.69 9.91 -28.69
N VAL A 198 -27.69 9.18 -27.58
CA VAL A 198 -28.88 8.89 -26.79
C VAL A 198 -28.65 9.30 -25.34
N ASP A 199 -29.42 10.29 -24.92
CA ASP A 199 -29.40 10.81 -23.57
C ASP A 199 -30.33 9.97 -22.66
N VAL A 200 -29.75 9.28 -21.69
CA VAL A 200 -30.46 8.38 -20.76
C VAL A 200 -30.74 9.12 -19.45
N ASP A 201 -32.00 9.14 -19.03
CA ASP A 201 -32.40 9.68 -17.72
C ASP A 201 -31.80 8.82 -16.61
N GLY A 202 -31.09 9.48 -15.69
CA GLY A 202 -30.30 8.85 -14.65
C GLY A 202 -30.79 9.22 -13.27
N GLU A 203 -32.08 8.99 -12.96
CA GLU A 203 -32.62 9.24 -11.60
C GLU A 203 -31.75 8.54 -10.51
N LYS A 204 -31.06 7.46 -10.88
CA LYS A 204 -30.02 6.80 -10.09
C LYS A 204 -28.65 7.01 -10.74
N PHE A 205 -27.60 7.08 -9.91
CA PHE A 205 -26.20 7.00 -10.38
C PHE A 205 -26.08 5.78 -11.30
N GLY A 206 -25.44 5.87 -12.48
CA GLY A 206 -25.31 4.71 -13.38
C GLY A 206 -26.45 4.47 -14.40
N PHE A 207 -26.18 3.61 -15.41
CA PHE A 207 -27.15 3.30 -16.45
C PHE A 207 -28.22 2.27 -15.99
N PRO A 208 -29.51 2.44 -16.33
CA PRO A 208 -30.54 1.46 -16.06
C PRO A 208 -30.46 0.30 -17.08
N LEU A 209 -29.46 -0.58 -16.93
CA LEU A 209 -29.16 -1.66 -17.92
C LEU A 209 -30.33 -2.61 -18.20
N HIS A 210 -31.28 -2.75 -17.27
CA HIS A 210 -32.49 -3.57 -17.41
C HIS A 210 -33.64 -2.85 -18.12
N GLU A 211 -33.46 -1.59 -18.52
CA GLU A 211 -34.40 -0.79 -19.30
C GLU A 211 -33.89 -0.59 -20.73
N ILE A 212 -32.59 -0.70 -20.95
CA ILE A 212 -31.97 -0.52 -22.26
C ILE A 212 -32.22 -1.75 -23.13
N GLU A 213 -32.86 -1.53 -24.28
CA GLU A 213 -33.15 -2.57 -25.27
C GLU A 213 -32.06 -2.65 -26.34
N LEU A 214 -31.67 -3.88 -26.68
CA LEU A 214 -30.83 -4.22 -27.80
C LEU A 214 -31.63 -4.18 -29.11
N ARG A 215 -31.03 -3.59 -30.15
CA ARG A 215 -31.52 -3.57 -31.55
C ARG A 215 -31.53 -4.97 -32.15
N THR A 216 -30.51 -5.78 -31.85
CA THR A 216 -30.40 -7.18 -32.29
C THR A 216 -29.77 -8.05 -31.22
N ARG A 217 -29.82 -9.37 -31.38
CA ARG A 217 -29.18 -10.32 -30.43
C ARG A 217 -27.65 -10.20 -30.45
N ASP A 218 -27.09 -9.84 -31.60
CA ASP A 218 -25.65 -9.81 -31.85
C ASP A 218 -25.10 -8.37 -31.81
N GLU A 219 -25.85 -7.43 -31.21
CA GLU A 219 -25.39 -6.06 -31.00
C GLU A 219 -24.24 -6.02 -30.00
N LEU A 220 -23.17 -5.31 -30.35
CA LEU A 220 -22.04 -5.11 -29.45
C LEU A 220 -22.38 -4.12 -28.36
N VAL A 221 -21.93 -4.42 -27.13
CA VAL A 221 -22.04 -3.52 -25.98
C VAL A 221 -20.65 -3.20 -25.46
N LEU A 222 -20.31 -1.91 -25.39
CA LEU A 222 -19.03 -1.43 -24.86
C LEU A 222 -19.26 -0.31 -23.84
N GLY A 223 -18.72 -0.45 -22.64
CA GLY A 223 -18.78 0.55 -21.58
C GLY A 223 -17.44 1.25 -21.37
N PHE A 224 -17.45 2.57 -21.19
CA PHE A 224 -16.27 3.39 -20.88
C PHE A 224 -16.38 3.93 -19.45
N GLY A 225 -15.64 3.31 -18.54
CA GLY A 225 -15.52 3.73 -17.14
C GLY A 225 -15.54 2.59 -16.13
N GLU A 226 -14.99 2.84 -14.95
CA GLU A 226 -14.83 1.82 -13.90
C GLU A 226 -16.14 1.34 -13.29
N TRP A 227 -17.20 2.14 -13.39
CA TRP A 227 -18.55 1.73 -12.98
C TRP A 227 -19.02 0.45 -13.70
N PHE A 228 -18.59 0.25 -14.95
CA PHE A 228 -18.95 -0.92 -15.73
C PHE A 228 -18.31 -2.21 -15.20
N VAL A 229 -17.18 -2.13 -14.49
CA VAL A 229 -16.56 -3.30 -13.87
C VAL A 229 -17.50 -3.94 -12.84
N GLY A 230 -18.21 -3.10 -12.06
CA GLY A 230 -19.18 -3.54 -11.06
C GLY A 230 -20.52 -4.01 -11.63
N THR A 231 -20.86 -3.60 -12.86
CA THR A 231 -22.24 -3.67 -13.37
C THR A 231 -22.38 -4.45 -14.67
N PHE A 232 -21.33 -4.61 -15.47
CA PHE A 232 -21.30 -5.58 -16.56
C PHE A 232 -21.02 -6.96 -15.99
N ARG A 233 -22.06 -7.52 -15.37
CA ARG A 233 -22.11 -8.89 -14.88
C ARG A 233 -23.49 -9.46 -15.10
N SER A 234 -23.55 -10.76 -15.37
CA SER A 234 -24.81 -11.46 -15.64
C SER A 234 -25.66 -10.81 -16.74
N LEU A 235 -25.02 -10.18 -17.73
CA LEU A 235 -25.71 -9.54 -18.86
C LEU A 235 -26.35 -10.59 -19.77
N SER A 236 -27.33 -10.18 -20.57
CA SER A 236 -27.98 -11.06 -21.55
C SER A 236 -27.22 -11.15 -22.87
N VAL A 237 -26.11 -10.42 -22.99
CA VAL A 237 -25.28 -10.27 -24.19
C VAL A 237 -23.82 -10.19 -23.76
N ASP A 238 -22.93 -10.55 -24.67
CA ASP A 238 -21.50 -10.30 -24.54
C ASP A 238 -21.24 -8.79 -24.51
N ALA A 239 -20.36 -8.38 -23.63
CA ALA A 239 -20.00 -7.00 -23.46
C ALA A 239 -18.49 -6.84 -23.36
N TYR A 240 -18.08 -5.60 -23.54
CA TYR A 240 -16.70 -5.18 -23.40
C TYR A 240 -16.68 -3.95 -22.50
N LEU A 241 -15.57 -3.70 -21.83
CA LEU A 241 -15.38 -2.45 -21.10
C LEU A 241 -13.97 -1.91 -21.27
N VAL A 242 -13.86 -0.59 -21.28
CA VAL A 242 -12.62 0.17 -21.18
C VAL A 242 -12.62 0.92 -19.87
N CYS A 243 -11.61 0.71 -19.02
CA CYS A 243 -11.54 1.37 -17.72
C CYS A 243 -10.10 1.60 -17.25
N ARG A 244 -9.94 2.46 -16.24
CA ARG A 244 -8.70 2.61 -15.46
C ARG A 244 -8.75 1.71 -14.21
N SER A 245 -7.74 1.75 -13.35
CA SER A 245 -7.67 0.97 -12.11
C SER A 245 -7.63 1.85 -10.85
N GLN A 246 -8.39 2.95 -10.85
CA GLN A 246 -8.51 3.91 -9.76
C GLN A 246 -9.28 3.37 -8.56
N GLU A 247 -10.30 2.53 -8.78
CA GLU A 247 -11.12 1.93 -7.74
C GLU A 247 -10.58 0.58 -7.26
N ILE A 248 -10.81 0.28 -5.98
CA ILE A 248 -10.31 -0.95 -5.35
C ILE A 248 -10.92 -2.22 -5.96
N LEU A 249 -12.21 -2.17 -6.35
CA LEU A 249 -12.87 -3.30 -7.02
C LEU A 249 -12.24 -3.55 -8.38
N THR A 250 -11.99 -2.49 -9.15
CA THR A 250 -11.33 -2.60 -10.44
C THR A 250 -9.97 -3.23 -10.29
N ARG A 251 -9.11 -2.71 -9.39
CA ARG A 251 -7.81 -3.33 -9.09
C ARG A 251 -7.92 -4.80 -8.69
N ALA A 252 -8.91 -5.18 -7.88
CA ALA A 252 -9.11 -6.57 -7.47
C ALA A 252 -9.52 -7.48 -8.64
N THR A 253 -10.41 -7.02 -9.50
CA THR A 253 -10.89 -7.78 -10.68
C THR A 253 -9.86 -7.82 -11.81
N THR A 254 -8.93 -6.86 -11.89
CA THR A 254 -7.89 -6.78 -12.92
C THR A 254 -6.49 -7.17 -12.41
N ASN A 255 -6.34 -7.41 -11.10
CA ASN A 255 -5.07 -7.58 -10.40
C ASN A 255 -4.06 -6.47 -10.76
N SER A 256 -4.54 -5.23 -10.82
CA SER A 256 -3.73 -4.06 -11.14
C SER A 256 -3.05 -3.48 -9.89
N ILE A 257 -1.80 -3.05 -10.07
CA ILE A 257 -1.00 -2.41 -9.02
C ILE A 257 -1.09 -0.89 -9.17
N GLU A 258 -1.09 -0.37 -10.40
CA GLU A 258 -1.07 1.07 -10.66
C GLU A 258 -2.46 1.60 -11.02
N LYS A 259 -2.83 2.75 -10.44
CA LYS A 259 -4.13 3.39 -10.69
C LYS A 259 -4.35 3.83 -12.15
N GLU A 260 -3.25 3.99 -12.88
CA GLU A 260 -3.23 4.52 -14.24
C GLU A 260 -3.29 3.42 -15.32
N GLU A 261 -3.24 2.13 -14.94
CA GLU A 261 -3.38 1.03 -15.90
C GLU A 261 -4.72 1.12 -16.63
N ILE A 262 -4.69 0.99 -17.96
CA ILE A 262 -5.87 1.01 -18.83
C ILE A 262 -6.18 -0.42 -19.28
N HIS A 263 -7.43 -0.84 -19.09
CA HIS A 263 -7.88 -2.19 -19.39
C HIS A 263 -8.94 -2.18 -20.49
N TRP A 264 -8.82 -3.11 -21.43
CA TRP A 264 -9.85 -3.56 -22.36
C TRP A 264 -10.25 -4.98 -21.98
N ILE A 265 -11.45 -5.17 -21.47
CA ILE A 265 -11.89 -6.44 -20.87
C ILE A 265 -13.12 -6.96 -21.62
N TYR A 266 -13.10 -8.25 -21.95
CA TYR A 266 -14.27 -8.99 -22.42
C TYR A 266 -15.05 -9.59 -21.25
N VAL A 267 -16.37 -9.40 -21.29
CA VAL A 267 -17.34 -9.91 -20.32
C VAL A 267 -18.35 -10.78 -21.06
N PRO A 268 -18.36 -12.10 -20.87
CA PRO A 268 -19.32 -12.98 -21.51
C PRO A 268 -20.75 -12.76 -21.00
N ALA A 269 -21.73 -13.05 -21.85
CA ALA A 269 -23.12 -13.12 -21.44
C ALA A 269 -23.31 -14.08 -20.25
N SER A 270 -24.10 -13.66 -19.27
CA SER A 270 -24.44 -14.41 -18.06
C SER A 270 -23.24 -14.78 -17.16
N TYR A 271 -22.07 -14.17 -17.37
CA TYR A 271 -20.88 -14.36 -16.54
C TYR A 271 -20.82 -13.34 -15.39
N ASP A 272 -20.46 -13.78 -14.18
CA ASP A 272 -20.29 -12.91 -13.01
C ASP A 272 -18.96 -13.22 -12.31
N LEU A 273 -17.90 -12.52 -12.72
CA LEU A 273 -16.60 -12.63 -12.06
C LEU A 273 -16.66 -12.10 -10.63
N ILE A 274 -17.48 -11.09 -10.34
CA ILE A 274 -17.49 -10.40 -9.03
C ILE A 274 -17.85 -11.37 -7.92
N ALA A 275 -18.73 -12.34 -8.20
CA ALA A 275 -19.05 -13.43 -7.27
C ALA A 275 -17.83 -14.27 -6.84
N LEU A 276 -16.75 -14.25 -7.62
CA LEU A 276 -15.51 -15.00 -7.41
C LEU A 276 -14.34 -14.12 -6.91
N ILE A 277 -14.53 -12.80 -6.75
CA ILE A 277 -13.51 -11.87 -6.28
C ILE A 277 -13.76 -11.50 -4.80
N PRO A 278 -13.06 -12.14 -3.85
CA PRO A 278 -13.05 -11.63 -2.49
C PRO A 278 -12.29 -10.30 -2.48
N ILE A 279 -12.97 -9.16 -2.27
CA ILE A 279 -12.30 -7.83 -2.23
C ILE A 279 -11.19 -7.76 -1.15
N VAL A 280 -11.29 -8.62 -0.14
CA VAL A 280 -10.40 -8.64 1.03
C VAL A 280 -9.37 -9.79 0.97
N GLU A 281 -9.61 -10.82 0.17
CA GLU A 281 -8.71 -11.99 0.09
C GLU A 281 -8.13 -12.15 -1.32
N ARG A 282 -7.11 -12.98 -1.48
CA ARG A 282 -6.55 -13.23 -2.80
C ARG A 282 -7.62 -13.80 -3.73
N ALA A 283 -7.92 -13.05 -4.80
CA ALA A 283 -8.73 -13.57 -5.88
C ALA A 283 -7.99 -14.72 -6.57
N VAL A 284 -8.66 -15.87 -6.62
CA VAL A 284 -8.14 -17.08 -7.25
C VAL A 284 -8.14 -16.94 -8.77
N VAL A 285 -9.20 -16.34 -9.30
CA VAL A 285 -9.37 -16.00 -10.72
C VAL A 285 -9.67 -14.51 -10.85
N ASN A 286 -9.18 -13.88 -11.91
CA ASN A 286 -9.45 -12.47 -12.22
C ASN A 286 -9.41 -12.27 -13.74
N TYR A 287 -9.83 -11.10 -14.23
CA TYR A 287 -9.86 -10.82 -15.67
C TYR A 287 -8.48 -10.88 -16.31
N ARG A 288 -7.40 -10.60 -15.58
CA ARG A 288 -6.04 -10.66 -16.13
C ARG A 288 -5.63 -12.10 -16.45
N ILE A 289 -5.84 -13.02 -15.50
CA ILE A 289 -5.59 -14.45 -15.71
C ILE A 289 -6.43 -14.99 -16.87
N LEU A 290 -7.74 -14.69 -16.87
CA LEU A 290 -8.65 -15.11 -17.95
C LEU A 290 -8.23 -14.54 -19.30
N SER A 291 -7.73 -13.31 -19.33
CA SER A 291 -7.27 -12.68 -20.56
C SER A 291 -6.07 -13.39 -21.17
N TRP A 292 -5.11 -13.82 -20.34
CA TRP A 292 -3.93 -14.54 -20.82
C TRP A 292 -4.29 -15.92 -21.36
N ILE A 293 -5.12 -16.66 -20.62
CA ILE A 293 -5.60 -17.97 -21.07
C ILE A 293 -6.38 -17.82 -22.38
N ALA A 294 -7.27 -16.82 -22.48
CA ALA A 294 -8.09 -16.58 -23.65
C ALA A 294 -7.29 -16.16 -24.89
N GLN A 295 -6.21 -15.38 -24.72
CA GLN A 295 -5.32 -14.99 -25.81
C GLN A 295 -4.71 -16.21 -26.52
N GLU A 296 -4.40 -17.27 -25.78
CA GLU A 296 -3.81 -18.50 -26.31
C GLU A 296 -4.84 -19.57 -26.70
N ASN A 297 -5.99 -19.61 -26.04
CA ASN A 297 -6.94 -20.74 -26.12
C ASN A 297 -8.35 -20.35 -26.62
N GLY A 298 -8.62 -19.07 -26.86
CA GLY A 298 -9.94 -18.58 -27.28
C GLY A 298 -10.88 -18.23 -26.12
N LEU A 299 -12.08 -17.72 -26.47
CA LEU A 299 -13.08 -17.26 -25.49
C LEU A 299 -13.90 -18.41 -24.89
N GLU A 300 -13.74 -19.63 -25.40
CA GLU A 300 -14.39 -20.84 -24.90
C GLU A 300 -13.99 -21.16 -23.46
N ILE A 301 -12.85 -20.63 -23.00
CA ILE A 301 -12.35 -20.82 -21.64
C ILE A 301 -13.26 -20.21 -20.56
N TYR A 302 -14.11 -19.24 -20.92
CA TYR A 302 -15.09 -18.65 -20.00
C TYR A 302 -16.27 -19.60 -19.70
N GLN A 303 -16.39 -20.73 -20.40
CA GLN A 303 -17.37 -21.79 -20.12
C GLN A 303 -16.87 -22.78 -19.06
N LEU A 304 -15.58 -22.74 -18.73
CA LEU A 304 -14.95 -23.64 -17.78
C LEU A 304 -15.15 -23.12 -16.35
N THR A 305 -15.31 -24.05 -15.42
CA THR A 305 -15.25 -23.77 -13.98
C THR A 305 -13.83 -23.38 -13.56
N VAL A 306 -13.69 -22.71 -12.42
CA VAL A 306 -12.37 -22.35 -11.87
C VAL A 306 -11.47 -23.57 -11.67
N VAL A 307 -12.04 -24.70 -11.22
CA VAL A 307 -11.30 -25.95 -11.01
C VAL A 307 -10.85 -26.57 -12.34
N GLU A 308 -11.66 -26.50 -13.38
CA GLU A 308 -11.26 -26.96 -14.73
C GLU A 308 -10.14 -26.08 -15.28
N LEU A 309 -10.23 -24.75 -15.13
CA LEU A 309 -9.17 -23.82 -15.53
C LEU A 309 -7.86 -24.12 -14.79
N MET A 310 -7.90 -24.41 -13.48
CA MET A 310 -6.70 -24.76 -12.70
C MET A 310 -6.06 -26.06 -13.16
N ASN A 311 -6.87 -27.08 -13.50
CA ASN A 311 -6.35 -28.36 -13.96
C ASN A 311 -5.76 -28.28 -15.37
N LEU A 312 -6.38 -27.49 -16.26
CA LEU A 312 -5.92 -27.32 -17.65
C LEU A 312 -4.74 -26.34 -17.75
N PHE A 313 -4.74 -25.28 -16.95
CA PHE A 313 -3.79 -24.17 -17.05
C PHE A 313 -3.16 -23.78 -15.70
N PRO A 314 -2.58 -24.73 -14.93
CA PRO A 314 -2.13 -24.49 -13.55
C PRO A 314 -1.05 -23.40 -13.43
N THR A 315 -0.24 -23.19 -14.46
CA THR A 315 0.87 -22.22 -14.45
C THR A 315 0.41 -20.78 -14.22
N TYR A 316 -0.71 -20.33 -14.83
CA TYR A 316 -1.23 -18.98 -14.61
C TYR A 316 -1.69 -18.75 -13.16
N PHE A 317 -2.17 -19.79 -12.49
CA PHE A 317 -2.62 -19.72 -11.08
C PHE A 317 -1.44 -19.84 -10.10
N LEU A 318 -0.35 -20.45 -10.51
CA LEU A 318 0.88 -20.53 -9.72
C LEU A 318 1.58 -19.17 -9.64
N HIS A 319 1.68 -18.47 -10.75
CA HIS A 319 2.30 -17.14 -10.83
C HIS A 319 1.34 -16.01 -10.43
N GLY A 320 0.02 -16.18 -10.62
CA GLY A 320 -1.04 -15.26 -10.19
C GLY A 320 -1.05 -13.88 -10.85
N SER A 321 0.06 -13.44 -11.44
CA SER A 321 0.25 -12.11 -12.00
C SER A 321 1.34 -12.04 -13.08
N SER A 322 1.72 -13.18 -13.67
CA SER A 322 2.63 -13.21 -14.82
C SER A 322 2.05 -14.13 -15.90
N ASN A 323 2.10 -13.68 -17.16
CA ASN A 323 1.85 -14.52 -18.34
C ASN A 323 3.06 -15.37 -18.70
N LEU A 324 4.18 -15.23 -17.97
CA LEU A 324 5.34 -16.08 -18.19
C LEU A 324 4.93 -17.51 -17.88
N ASN A 325 4.96 -18.34 -18.92
CA ASN A 325 5.00 -19.78 -18.81
C ASN A 325 6.38 -20.18 -18.25
N SER A 326 6.70 -19.67 -17.06
CA SER A 326 7.92 -20.04 -16.37
C SER A 326 7.70 -21.50 -15.99
N ASN A 327 8.55 -22.37 -16.51
CA ASN A 327 8.58 -23.78 -16.13
C ASN A 327 8.93 -23.85 -14.65
N LEU A 328 7.92 -23.72 -13.80
CA LEU A 328 8.08 -23.95 -12.38
C LEU A 328 8.60 -25.37 -12.21
N PRO A 329 9.60 -25.55 -11.35
CA PRO A 329 10.29 -26.83 -11.26
C PRO A 329 9.47 -27.87 -10.46
N PHE A 330 8.19 -27.59 -10.23
CA PHE A 330 7.25 -28.44 -9.52
C PHE A 330 5.89 -28.44 -10.23
N GLN A 331 5.18 -29.56 -10.10
CA GLN A 331 3.81 -29.70 -10.60
C GLN A 331 2.85 -29.73 -9.42
N VAL A 332 1.66 -29.17 -9.64
CA VAL A 332 0.51 -29.36 -8.76
C VAL A 332 -0.30 -30.44 -9.45
N GLY A 333 -0.42 -31.63 -8.83
CA GLY A 333 -1.21 -32.73 -9.40
C GLY A 333 -2.70 -32.38 -9.53
N PRO A 334 -3.58 -33.34 -9.84
CA PRO A 334 -5.01 -33.08 -10.01
C PRO A 334 -5.65 -32.32 -8.84
N ILE A 335 -6.52 -31.37 -9.15
CA ILE A 335 -7.17 -30.45 -8.22
C ILE A 335 -8.66 -30.73 -8.13
N GLU A 336 -9.18 -30.74 -6.91
CA GLU A 336 -10.61 -30.98 -6.62
C GLU A 336 -11.35 -29.69 -6.23
N SER A 337 -10.63 -28.68 -5.73
CA SER A 337 -11.17 -27.40 -5.27
C SER A 337 -10.08 -26.32 -5.25
N GLU A 338 -10.49 -25.05 -5.15
CA GLU A 338 -9.54 -23.93 -5.01
C GLU A 338 -8.65 -24.05 -3.76
N GLU A 339 -9.23 -24.49 -2.64
CA GLU A 339 -8.49 -24.71 -1.39
C GLU A 339 -7.46 -25.84 -1.54
N HIS A 340 -7.85 -26.94 -2.19
CA HIS A 340 -6.96 -28.05 -2.49
C HIS A 340 -5.79 -27.62 -3.41
N PHE A 341 -6.03 -26.72 -4.36
CA PHE A 341 -4.97 -26.13 -5.18
C PHE A 341 -3.96 -25.33 -4.37
N LEU A 342 -4.44 -24.43 -3.49
CA LEU A 342 -3.56 -23.60 -2.66
C LEU A 342 -2.71 -24.46 -1.71
N GLU A 343 -3.30 -25.51 -1.12
CA GLU A 343 -2.58 -26.45 -0.27
C GLU A 343 -1.51 -27.22 -1.06
N ARG A 344 -1.88 -27.85 -2.19
CA ARG A 344 -0.93 -28.60 -3.01
C ARG A 344 0.18 -27.72 -3.57
N LYS A 345 -0.14 -26.48 -3.99
CA LYS A 345 0.86 -25.49 -4.41
C LYS A 345 1.92 -25.32 -3.33
N LYS A 346 1.52 -25.03 -2.09
CA LYS A 346 2.46 -24.81 -0.97
C LYS A 346 3.28 -26.07 -0.70
N GLN A 347 2.63 -27.24 -0.62
CA GLN A 347 3.32 -28.52 -0.41
C GLN A 347 4.36 -28.83 -1.50
N SER A 348 3.99 -28.68 -2.78
CA SER A 348 4.90 -28.89 -3.92
C SER A 348 6.09 -27.92 -3.88
N VAL A 349 5.87 -26.65 -3.54
CA VAL A 349 6.94 -25.67 -3.37
C VAL A 349 7.88 -26.06 -2.23
N PHE A 350 7.35 -26.38 -1.04
CA PHE A 350 8.18 -26.75 0.11
C PHE A 350 8.99 -28.03 -0.13
N GLN A 351 8.38 -29.04 -0.76
CA GLN A 351 9.10 -30.25 -1.16
C GLN A 351 10.20 -29.96 -2.17
N TRP A 352 9.94 -29.06 -3.13
CA TRP A 352 10.95 -28.64 -4.08
C TRP A 352 12.12 -27.90 -3.39
N VAL A 353 11.84 -26.92 -2.53
CA VAL A 353 12.88 -26.20 -1.78
C VAL A 353 13.72 -27.16 -0.94
N ARG A 354 13.09 -28.08 -0.20
CA ARG A 354 13.80 -29.09 0.61
C ARG A 354 14.73 -29.97 -0.22
N LYS A 355 14.40 -30.24 -1.50
CA LYS A 355 15.29 -30.99 -2.41
C LYS A 355 16.48 -30.14 -2.90
N GLN A 356 16.28 -28.84 -3.11
CA GLN A 356 17.33 -27.95 -3.63
C GLN A 356 18.25 -27.38 -2.54
N ALA A 357 17.70 -27.17 -1.35
CA ALA A 357 18.36 -26.58 -0.19
C ALA A 357 17.96 -27.39 1.06
N PRO A 358 18.58 -28.56 1.30
CA PRO A 358 18.16 -29.50 2.34
C PRO A 358 18.36 -29.01 3.77
N ASP A 359 19.13 -27.95 3.95
CA ASP A 359 19.36 -27.22 5.19
C ASP A 359 18.33 -26.11 5.45
N ILE A 360 17.38 -25.92 4.52
CA ILE A 360 16.20 -25.07 4.70
C ILE A 360 14.98 -25.96 4.96
N GLU A 361 14.41 -25.81 6.15
CA GLU A 361 13.10 -26.35 6.51
C GLU A 361 12.03 -25.29 6.25
N MET A 362 10.98 -25.62 5.51
CA MET A 362 9.85 -24.72 5.27
C MET A 362 8.53 -25.41 5.60
N GLY A 363 7.57 -24.63 6.07
CA GLY A 363 6.24 -25.14 6.37
C GLY A 363 5.19 -24.06 6.50
N ALA A 364 3.94 -24.51 6.53
CA ALA A 364 2.79 -23.69 6.89
C ALA A 364 1.94 -24.44 7.91
N ARG A 365 1.42 -23.73 8.91
CA ARG A 365 0.55 -24.28 9.95
C ARG A 365 -0.60 -23.33 10.24
N THR A 366 -1.73 -23.89 10.69
CA THR A 366 -2.79 -23.12 11.33
C THR A 366 -2.64 -23.32 12.83
N ILE A 367 -2.35 -22.24 13.55
CA ILE A 367 -2.25 -22.19 15.01
C ILE A 367 -3.50 -21.47 15.51
N LEU A 368 -4.07 -21.89 16.63
CA LEU A 368 -5.22 -21.19 17.22
C LEU A 368 -4.72 -20.12 18.17
N ASP A 369 -5.33 -18.94 18.13
CA ASP A 369 -5.05 -17.91 19.10
C ASP A 369 -5.68 -18.22 20.47
N ARG A 370 -5.49 -17.31 21.42
CA ARG A 370 -6.04 -17.43 22.78
C ARG A 370 -7.57 -17.50 22.85
N ASN A 371 -8.27 -17.09 21.81
CA ASN A 371 -9.73 -17.14 21.69
C ASN A 371 -10.22 -18.33 20.83
N GLY A 372 -9.31 -19.13 20.28
CA GLY A 372 -9.63 -20.25 19.38
C GLY A 372 -9.80 -19.83 17.92
N ASP A 373 -9.46 -18.60 17.55
CA ASP A 373 -9.51 -18.13 16.17
C ASP A 373 -8.25 -18.55 15.39
N PRO A 374 -8.37 -18.88 14.09
CA PRO A 374 -7.25 -19.39 13.32
C PRO A 374 -6.22 -18.31 12.98
N MET A 375 -4.94 -18.64 13.12
CA MET A 375 -3.77 -17.90 12.66
C MET A 375 -2.99 -18.76 11.66
N LYS A 376 -2.93 -18.33 10.41
CA LYS A 376 -2.14 -18.99 9.36
C LYS A 376 -0.70 -18.48 9.40
N VAL A 377 0.22 -19.40 9.66
CA VAL A 377 1.63 -19.12 9.83
C VAL A 377 2.43 -19.83 8.74
N THR A 378 3.30 -19.09 8.06
CA THR A 378 4.29 -19.63 7.09
C THR A 378 5.68 -19.37 7.63
N TYR A 379 6.56 -20.37 7.61
CA TYR A 379 7.91 -20.25 8.17
C TYR A 379 8.98 -20.85 7.26
N ALA A 380 10.20 -20.34 7.43
CA ALA A 380 11.43 -20.92 6.91
C ALA A 380 12.48 -20.92 8.03
N LYS A 381 13.11 -22.06 8.29
CA LYS A 381 14.20 -22.26 9.24
C LYS A 381 15.44 -22.74 8.50
N LEU A 382 16.59 -22.15 8.79
CA LEU A 382 17.86 -22.40 8.15
C LEU A 382 18.87 -22.86 9.20
N ALA A 383 19.41 -24.06 9.01
CA ALA A 383 20.38 -24.63 9.96
C ALA A 383 21.73 -23.87 9.96
N ARG A 384 22.13 -23.26 8.84
CA ARG A 384 23.41 -22.54 8.69
C ARG A 384 23.28 -21.32 7.80
N LEU A 385 22.96 -20.18 8.39
CA LEU A 385 22.77 -18.93 7.63
C LEU A 385 24.05 -18.46 6.91
N GLN A 386 25.24 -18.75 7.44
CA GLN A 386 26.52 -18.32 6.84
C GLN A 386 26.78 -18.97 5.46
N SER A 387 26.05 -20.03 5.11
CA SER A 387 26.06 -20.63 3.77
C SER A 387 25.40 -19.74 2.70
N TYR A 388 24.65 -18.72 3.12
CA TYR A 388 23.84 -17.87 2.27
C TYR A 388 24.34 -16.43 2.26
N LYS A 389 23.88 -15.64 1.27
CA LYS A 389 24.10 -14.20 1.25
C LYS A 389 22.82 -13.51 1.73
N THR A 390 22.92 -12.82 2.87
CA THR A 390 21.85 -11.96 3.37
C THR A 390 22.00 -10.54 2.81
N ARG A 391 20.89 -9.95 2.38
CA ARG A 391 20.85 -8.55 1.93
C ARG A 391 19.57 -7.89 2.40
N VAL A 392 19.68 -6.63 2.81
CA VAL A 392 18.54 -5.73 2.95
C VAL A 392 18.52 -4.82 1.73
N VAL A 393 17.46 -4.90 0.96
CA VAL A 393 17.14 -3.91 -0.07
C VAL A 393 16.38 -2.79 0.62
N SER A 394 16.79 -1.54 0.40
CA SER A 394 16.11 -0.36 0.90
C SER A 394 16.06 0.69 -0.20
N THR A 395 14.87 1.21 -0.48
CA THR A 395 14.61 2.17 -1.56
C THR A 395 13.83 3.37 -1.03
N GLU A 396 14.12 4.56 -1.57
CA GLU A 396 13.38 5.78 -1.22
C GLU A 396 11.92 5.74 -1.69
N LYS A 397 11.64 5.04 -2.79
CA LYS A 397 10.28 4.81 -3.27
C LYS A 397 9.90 3.37 -3.04
N ALA A 398 8.67 3.13 -2.62
CA ALA A 398 8.12 1.79 -2.52
C ALA A 398 8.18 1.11 -3.90
N GLN A 399 8.76 -0.08 -3.96
CA GLN A 399 8.94 -0.83 -5.21
C GLN A 399 7.86 -1.89 -5.34
N ASP A 400 7.30 -2.06 -6.54
CA ASP A 400 6.59 -3.29 -6.86
C ASP A 400 7.56 -4.47 -6.74
N ILE A 401 7.27 -5.38 -5.82
CA ILE A 401 8.17 -6.47 -5.45
C ILE A 401 8.54 -7.33 -6.65
N ARG A 402 7.56 -7.63 -7.50
CA ARG A 402 7.77 -8.55 -8.62
C ARG A 402 8.63 -7.92 -9.71
N SER A 403 8.33 -6.69 -10.09
CA SER A 403 9.13 -5.94 -11.08
C SER A 403 10.54 -5.67 -10.55
N PHE A 404 10.67 -5.33 -9.26
CA PHE A 404 11.96 -5.19 -8.60
C PHE A 404 12.81 -6.45 -8.77
N PHE A 405 12.30 -7.64 -8.45
CA PHE A 405 13.11 -8.85 -8.54
C PHE A 405 13.48 -9.23 -9.97
N ARG A 406 12.59 -9.01 -10.95
CA ARG A 406 12.89 -9.18 -12.38
C ARG A 406 14.08 -8.32 -12.84
N GLU A 407 14.22 -7.12 -12.29
CA GLU A 407 15.25 -6.15 -12.67
C GLU A 407 16.50 -6.22 -11.78
N SER A 408 16.38 -6.78 -10.57
CA SER A 408 17.45 -6.76 -9.54
C SER A 408 18.65 -7.68 -9.82
N GLY A 409 18.52 -8.63 -10.76
CA GLY A 409 19.50 -9.70 -10.97
C GLY A 409 19.58 -10.73 -9.84
N ILE A 410 18.59 -10.77 -8.94
CA ILE A 410 18.47 -11.81 -7.92
C ILE A 410 17.61 -12.96 -8.46
N ASP A 411 18.26 -14.04 -8.87
CA ASP A 411 17.55 -15.16 -9.50
C ASP A 411 16.95 -16.16 -8.50
N TYR A 412 17.61 -16.43 -7.37
CA TYR A 412 17.20 -17.51 -6.46
C TYR A 412 17.37 -17.11 -5.00
N GLY A 413 16.36 -17.36 -4.19
CA GLY A 413 16.40 -17.07 -2.76
C GLY A 413 15.04 -17.01 -2.08
N LEU A 414 15.04 -16.55 -0.84
CA LEU A 414 13.83 -16.20 -0.09
C LEU A 414 13.77 -14.70 0.11
N ALA A 415 12.55 -14.15 0.11
CA ALA A 415 12.27 -12.75 0.40
C ALA A 415 11.23 -12.64 1.52
N MET A 416 11.41 -11.66 2.39
CA MET A 416 10.41 -11.21 3.37
C MET A 416 10.45 -9.69 3.43
N ASN A 417 9.35 -9.04 3.81
CA ASN A 417 9.40 -7.63 4.17
C ASN A 417 10.32 -7.41 5.38
N TYR A 418 10.74 -6.15 5.57
CA TYR A 418 11.69 -5.82 6.62
C TYR A 418 11.22 -4.66 7.49
N LEU A 419 11.97 -3.56 7.65
CA LEU A 419 11.68 -2.53 8.65
C LEU A 419 10.87 -1.35 8.12
N PHE A 420 10.43 -0.50 9.06
CA PHE A 420 9.56 0.65 8.83
C PHE A 420 10.26 1.82 8.10
N PHE A 421 9.46 2.59 7.37
CA PHE A 421 9.87 3.78 6.60
C PHE A 421 8.91 4.95 6.88
N ALA A 422 9.38 6.17 6.65
CA ALA A 422 8.57 7.37 6.74
C ALA A 422 7.46 7.30 5.67
N THR A 423 6.20 7.26 6.08
CA THR A 423 5.05 7.32 5.17
C THR A 423 4.62 8.77 4.98
N ASP A 424 3.88 9.06 3.91
CA ASP A 424 3.30 10.40 3.68
C ASP A 424 2.45 10.86 4.87
N LYS A 425 1.74 9.92 5.52
CA LYS A 425 0.98 10.17 6.75
C LYS A 425 1.91 10.63 7.88
N SER A 426 2.98 9.89 8.16
CA SER A 426 3.94 10.26 9.21
C SER A 426 4.61 11.62 8.96
N ILE A 427 4.90 11.96 7.69
CA ILE A 427 5.46 13.26 7.30
C ILE A 427 4.42 14.38 7.46
N ALA A 428 3.18 14.15 7.06
CA ALA A 428 2.10 15.12 7.25
C ALA A 428 1.89 15.43 8.75
N THR A 429 1.86 14.40 9.60
CA THR A 429 1.78 14.55 11.05
C THR A 429 2.99 15.33 11.60
N TYR A 430 4.21 15.00 11.17
CA TYR A 430 5.43 15.72 11.56
C TYR A 430 5.37 17.22 11.22
N ASN A 431 4.94 17.54 10.00
CA ASN A 431 4.84 18.93 9.51
C ASN A 431 3.70 19.71 10.16
N GLN A 432 2.59 19.05 10.48
CA GLN A 432 1.45 19.68 11.13
C GLN A 432 1.83 20.26 12.51
N MET A 433 2.66 19.54 13.28
CA MET A 433 3.20 20.04 14.55
C MET A 433 4.11 21.26 14.37
N ARG A 434 4.64 21.47 13.16
CA ARG A 434 5.56 22.55 12.78
C ARG A 434 4.91 23.57 11.85
N LYS A 435 3.59 23.71 11.86
CA LYS A 435 2.87 24.67 10.99
C LYS A 435 3.36 26.12 11.17
N GLU A 436 3.80 26.49 12.37
CA GLU A 436 4.34 27.82 12.71
C GLU A 436 5.86 27.92 12.51
N ARG A 437 6.50 26.83 12.06
CA ARG A 437 7.95 26.71 11.87
C ARG A 437 8.24 26.02 10.53
N PRO A 438 7.86 26.63 9.39
CA PRO A 438 7.96 25.99 8.07
C PRO A 438 9.39 25.59 7.69
N LEU A 439 10.42 26.29 8.20
CA LEU A 439 11.83 25.97 7.97
C LEU A 439 12.33 24.75 8.79
N GLU A 440 11.49 24.17 9.67
CA GLU A 440 11.77 22.92 10.38
C GLU A 440 11.01 21.72 9.76
N GLN A 441 10.21 21.94 8.71
CA GLN A 441 9.42 20.92 8.02
C GLN A 441 10.25 20.10 7.02
N VAL A 442 9.75 18.92 6.63
CA VAL A 442 10.37 18.05 5.62
C VAL A 442 9.40 17.75 4.48
N ASP A 443 9.92 17.60 3.27
CA ASP A 443 9.14 17.47 2.04
C ASP A 443 9.21 16.07 1.40
N ARG A 444 9.91 15.12 2.05
CA ARG A 444 10.16 13.78 1.51
C ARG A 444 9.80 12.68 2.51
N SER A 445 9.15 11.64 2.00
CA SER A 445 8.87 10.38 2.65
C SER A 445 9.73 9.25 2.06
N GLY A 446 9.52 8.02 2.55
CA GLY A 446 10.05 6.79 1.97
C GLY A 446 11.48 6.42 2.37
N TRP A 447 12.07 7.12 3.32
CA TRP A 447 13.36 6.81 3.94
C TRP A 447 13.20 6.09 5.29
N HIS A 448 14.24 5.41 5.74
CA HIS A 448 14.20 4.58 6.95
C HIS A 448 14.25 5.45 8.21
N ILE A 449 13.22 5.39 9.07
CA ILE A 449 13.03 6.34 10.18
C ILE A 449 14.15 6.27 11.23
N ASP A 450 14.63 5.08 11.56
CA ASP A 450 15.56 4.87 12.68
C ASP A 450 17.01 4.67 12.20
N TYR A 451 17.78 3.87 12.92
CA TYR A 451 19.18 3.61 12.61
C TYR A 451 19.37 2.79 11.32
N ARG A 452 20.18 3.30 10.40
CA ARG A 452 20.67 2.59 9.22
C ARG A 452 22.18 2.74 9.14
N LYS A 453 22.87 1.64 8.86
CA LYS A 453 24.23 1.60 8.35
C LYS A 453 24.29 0.69 7.13
N ASN A 454 24.76 1.21 6.01
CA ASN A 454 25.04 0.43 4.79
C ASN A 454 26.05 1.18 3.91
N GLU A 455 26.22 0.75 2.66
CA GLU A 455 27.11 1.39 1.69
C GLU A 455 26.75 2.85 1.38
N ALA A 456 25.49 3.25 1.56
CA ALA A 456 25.04 4.63 1.34
C ALA A 456 25.37 5.56 2.52
N GLY A 457 25.73 5.02 3.69
CA GLY A 457 26.14 5.79 4.86
C GLY A 457 25.50 5.31 6.16
N GLU A 458 25.60 6.16 7.17
CA GLU A 458 25.13 5.91 8.53
C GLU A 458 24.19 7.03 8.99
N THR A 459 23.03 6.68 9.57
CA THR A 459 22.07 7.60 10.20
C THR A 459 22.13 7.53 11.72
N PHE A 460 21.50 8.48 12.40
CA PHE A 460 21.42 8.45 13.86
C PHE A 460 20.40 7.40 14.34
N PRO A 461 20.73 6.56 15.34
CA PRO A 461 19.72 5.88 16.13
C PRO A 461 18.88 6.90 16.89
N LEU A 462 17.56 6.82 16.75
CA LEU A 462 16.66 7.79 17.35
C LEU A 462 16.15 7.35 18.72
N TYR A 463 16.01 6.03 18.89
CA TYR A 463 15.47 5.39 20.09
C TYR A 463 16.46 4.36 20.62
N ALA A 464 15.98 3.34 21.35
CA ALA A 464 16.77 2.18 21.77
C ALA A 464 16.16 0.88 21.23
N LYS A 465 15.54 0.97 20.04
CA LYS A 465 14.82 -0.13 19.39
C LYS A 465 15.75 -1.27 19.03
N ALA A 466 15.18 -2.46 18.87
CA ALA A 466 15.90 -3.60 18.35
C ALA A 466 16.45 -3.29 16.95
N ALA A 467 17.64 -3.82 16.68
CA ALA A 467 18.34 -3.71 15.43
C ALA A 467 18.90 -5.09 15.06
N MET A 468 19.02 -5.29 13.75
CA MET A 468 19.69 -6.45 13.17
C MET A 468 20.79 -5.98 12.23
N GLY A 469 21.94 -6.63 12.30
CA GLY A 469 23.08 -6.33 11.45
C GLY A 469 23.80 -7.58 10.99
N ALA A 470 24.42 -7.51 9.82
CA ALA A 470 25.35 -8.53 9.34
C ALA A 470 26.78 -8.03 9.47
N ASP A 471 27.68 -8.86 9.97
CA ASP A 471 29.13 -8.61 9.90
C ASP A 471 29.70 -8.96 8.51
N GLU A 472 31.03 -8.90 8.39
CA GLU A 472 31.75 -9.19 7.14
C GLU A 472 31.74 -10.68 6.81
N GLU A 473 31.67 -11.54 7.83
CA GLU A 473 31.55 -12.99 7.74
C GLU A 473 30.14 -13.42 7.30
N GLY A 474 29.16 -12.54 7.41
CA GLY A 474 27.76 -12.76 7.06
C GLY A 474 26.93 -13.36 8.18
N GLU A 475 27.43 -13.36 9.42
CA GLU A 475 26.64 -13.71 10.61
C GLU A 475 25.68 -12.57 10.94
N LEU A 476 24.44 -12.93 11.31
CA LEU A 476 23.43 -11.98 11.76
C LEU A 476 23.46 -11.82 13.27
N HIS A 477 23.48 -10.56 13.69
CA HIS A 477 23.49 -10.14 15.08
C HIS A 477 22.22 -9.36 15.39
N PHE A 478 21.65 -9.61 16.56
CA PHE A 478 20.48 -8.91 17.07
C PHE A 478 20.89 -8.15 18.35
N PHE A 479 20.60 -6.86 18.42
CA PHE A 479 20.97 -6.03 19.57
C PHE A 479 20.08 -4.79 19.67
N ARG A 480 20.12 -4.08 20.80
CA ARG A 480 19.50 -2.75 20.91
C ARG A 480 20.47 -1.70 20.43
N LYS A 481 20.02 -0.79 19.57
CA LYS A 481 20.84 0.34 19.13
C LYS A 481 20.30 1.63 19.73
N ARG A 482 21.03 2.16 20.71
CA ARG A 482 20.90 3.54 21.19
C ARG A 482 22.04 4.38 20.64
N LEU A 483 21.82 5.68 20.46
CA LEU A 483 22.90 6.62 20.15
C LEU A 483 23.89 6.66 21.32
N GLY A 484 25.11 6.19 21.07
CA GLY A 484 26.25 6.26 21.98
C GLY A 484 27.26 7.32 21.53
N ALA A 485 28.54 7.11 21.85
CA ALA A 485 29.64 7.94 21.37
C ALA A 485 29.85 7.83 19.85
N GLY A 486 30.41 8.88 19.25
CA GLY A 486 30.66 8.90 17.82
C GLY A 486 31.34 10.18 17.35
N VAL A 487 31.48 10.26 16.03
CA VAL A 487 32.08 11.38 15.33
C VAL A 487 31.17 11.78 14.18
N ILE A 488 30.97 13.08 14.03
CA ILE A 488 30.32 13.70 12.89
C ILE A 488 31.33 14.65 12.24
N ARG A 489 31.45 14.59 10.92
CA ARG A 489 32.08 15.67 10.16
C ARG A 489 30.98 16.52 9.57
N LEU A 490 30.85 17.75 10.04
CA LEU A 490 29.93 18.75 9.50
C LEU A 490 30.77 19.69 8.63
N ASN A 491 30.60 19.58 7.31
CA ASN A 491 31.53 20.16 6.33
C ASN A 491 32.97 19.74 6.68
N ASP A 492 33.89 20.69 6.89
CA ASP A 492 35.28 20.43 7.24
C ASP A 492 35.52 20.26 8.76
N GLN A 493 34.48 20.44 9.58
CA GLN A 493 34.61 20.41 11.03
C GLN A 493 34.37 19.01 11.59
N ARG A 494 35.40 18.43 12.21
CA ARG A 494 35.28 17.18 12.96
C ARG A 494 34.78 17.47 14.38
N ILE A 495 33.65 16.89 14.75
CA ILE A 495 33.06 16.98 16.08
C ILE A 495 32.91 15.56 16.63
N ALA A 496 33.59 15.29 17.73
CA ALA A 496 33.46 14.04 18.48
C ALA A 496 32.64 14.29 19.75
N TRP A 497 31.85 13.31 20.15
CA TRP A 497 31.10 13.35 21.41
C TRP A 497 31.19 12.03 22.15
N ARG A 498 30.93 12.10 23.45
CA ARG A 498 30.83 10.96 24.35
C ARG A 498 29.37 10.63 24.62
N GLU A 499 29.10 9.42 25.08
CA GLU A 499 27.75 8.95 25.39
C GLU A 499 27.00 9.85 26.38
N ASN A 500 27.69 10.41 27.38
CA ASN A 500 27.10 11.34 28.35
C ASN A 500 26.76 12.74 27.77
N GLN A 501 27.04 12.99 26.49
CA GLN A 501 26.62 14.20 25.77
C GLN A 501 25.36 13.97 24.92
N VAL A 502 24.79 12.76 24.97
CA VAL A 502 23.52 12.41 24.32
C VAL A 502 22.41 12.45 25.36
N ASP A 503 21.39 13.27 25.12
CA ASP A 503 20.30 13.57 26.05
C ASP A 503 20.79 13.91 27.48
N PRO A 504 21.74 14.84 27.66
CA PRO A 504 22.26 15.16 28.98
C PRO A 504 21.25 15.98 29.79
N ASP A 505 21.27 15.79 31.12
CA ASP A 505 20.48 16.64 32.04
C ASP A 505 20.93 18.12 31.96
N GLU A 506 22.24 18.35 31.81
CA GLU A 506 22.83 19.66 31.62
C GLU A 506 23.62 19.75 30.32
N ALA A 507 23.24 20.70 29.45
CA ALA A 507 23.85 20.87 28.14
C ALA A 507 25.25 21.51 28.22
N GLY A 508 26.29 20.71 27.94
CA GLY A 508 27.68 21.15 27.83
C GLY A 508 27.96 22.05 26.60
N GLU A 509 29.21 22.06 26.13
CA GLU A 509 29.62 22.80 24.93
C GLU A 509 28.91 22.31 23.65
N PHE A 510 28.79 20.99 23.55
CA PHE A 510 28.08 20.28 22.50
C PHE A 510 27.28 19.14 23.12
N CYS A 511 26.05 18.95 22.67
CA CYS A 511 25.20 17.83 23.04
C CYS A 511 24.29 17.46 21.87
N ILE A 512 23.79 16.22 21.90
CA ILE A 512 22.81 15.73 20.94
C ILE A 512 21.53 15.42 21.71
N PHE A 513 20.40 15.92 21.24
CA PHE A 513 19.09 15.55 21.75
C PHE A 513 18.42 14.59 20.76
N THR A 514 17.92 13.47 21.28
CA THR A 514 17.19 12.44 20.55
C THR A 514 15.77 12.35 21.10
N PRO A 515 14.81 11.84 20.31
CA PRO A 515 13.46 11.63 20.82
C PRO A 515 13.41 10.55 21.92
N TYR A 516 14.43 9.71 22.07
CA TYR A 516 14.54 8.77 23.20
C TYR A 516 14.63 9.46 24.57
N GLY A 517 15.19 10.68 24.63
CA GLY A 517 15.30 11.45 25.87
C GLY A 517 13.94 11.78 26.48
N VAL A 518 12.88 11.76 25.67
CA VAL A 518 11.50 12.03 26.09
C VAL A 518 10.88 10.77 26.69
N LYS A 519 10.50 10.85 27.97
CA LYS A 519 9.93 9.73 28.73
C LYS A 519 8.44 9.86 29.00
N THR A 520 7.76 10.84 28.40
CA THR A 520 6.31 10.98 28.52
C THR A 520 5.59 9.90 27.72
N ASP A 521 4.50 9.39 28.29
CA ASP A 521 3.64 8.35 27.73
C ASP A 521 2.20 8.73 28.07
N THR A 522 1.59 9.53 27.18
CA THR A 522 0.27 10.13 27.38
C THR A 522 -0.71 9.71 26.28
N GLU A 523 -2.00 9.88 26.54
CA GLU A 523 -3.05 9.69 25.53
C GLU A 523 -3.07 10.82 24.50
N ALA A 524 -2.67 12.04 24.90
CA ALA A 524 -2.64 13.23 24.05
C ALA A 524 -1.35 13.36 23.21
N TYR A 525 -0.66 12.25 22.94
CA TYR A 525 0.68 12.24 22.32
C TYR A 525 0.77 12.99 20.99
N LEU A 526 -0.32 13.07 20.20
CA LEU A 526 -0.38 13.82 18.94
C LEU A 526 -0.20 15.34 19.11
N SER A 527 -0.36 15.85 20.33
CA SER A 527 -0.17 17.27 20.68
C SER A 527 1.16 17.56 21.37
N THR A 528 1.95 16.53 21.69
CA THR A 528 3.21 16.68 22.41
C THR A 528 4.27 17.34 21.53
N CYS A 529 4.63 18.57 21.87
CA CYS A 529 5.69 19.35 21.23
C CYS A 529 6.73 19.75 22.29
N ILE A 530 8.00 19.41 22.06
CA ILE A 530 9.09 19.71 23.00
C ILE A 530 10.07 20.67 22.34
N VAL A 531 10.26 21.83 22.95
CA VAL A 531 11.23 22.84 22.50
C VAL A 531 12.53 22.68 23.30
N ILE A 532 13.65 22.66 22.60
CA ILE A 532 14.98 22.50 23.21
C ILE A 532 15.97 23.53 22.69
N GLY A 533 16.99 23.81 23.51
CA GLY A 533 18.15 24.60 23.10
C GLY A 533 17.87 26.10 22.91
N GLU A 534 16.97 26.70 23.69
CA GLU A 534 16.54 28.10 23.53
C GLU A 534 17.68 29.13 23.46
N GLU A 535 18.76 28.92 24.21
CA GLU A 535 19.91 29.84 24.21
C GLU A 535 21.09 29.38 23.36
N ARG A 536 20.87 28.41 22.47
CA ARG A 536 21.92 27.67 21.74
C ARG A 536 21.79 27.84 20.22
N VAL A 537 22.75 27.31 19.48
CA VAL A 537 22.61 27.10 18.03
C VAL A 537 22.31 25.62 17.81
N ASN A 538 21.20 25.35 17.15
CA ASN A 538 20.63 24.02 17.02
C ASN A 538 20.51 23.63 15.55
N LEU A 539 20.95 22.43 15.22
CA LEU A 539 20.79 21.84 13.89
C LEU A 539 19.79 20.72 14.01
N VAL A 540 18.68 20.83 13.29
CA VAL A 540 17.69 19.76 13.16
C VAL A 540 18.16 18.83 12.05
N VAL A 541 18.45 17.59 12.39
CA VAL A 541 18.90 16.56 11.45
C VAL A 541 17.83 15.49 11.35
N VAL A 542 17.38 15.21 10.14
CA VAL A 542 16.40 14.16 9.82
C VAL A 542 17.03 13.27 8.75
N ASN A 543 17.02 11.96 8.98
CA ASN A 543 17.70 10.97 8.14
C ASN A 543 19.21 11.29 7.97
N ASP A 544 19.62 11.64 6.76
CA ASP A 544 20.98 11.98 6.33
C ASP A 544 21.12 13.47 5.94
N ARG A 545 20.20 14.33 6.39
CA ARG A 545 20.18 15.76 6.03
C ARG A 545 20.02 16.70 7.22
N VAL A 546 20.66 17.86 7.13
CA VAL A 546 20.36 19.01 7.98
C VAL A 546 19.13 19.71 7.40
N VAL A 547 18.02 19.67 8.13
CA VAL A 547 16.75 20.28 7.73
C VAL A 547 16.73 21.75 8.07
N SER A 548 17.25 22.10 9.25
CA SER A 548 17.20 23.48 9.76
C SER A 548 18.40 23.79 10.65
N ILE A 549 18.80 25.06 10.66
CA ILE A 549 19.78 25.60 11.59
C ILE A 549 19.15 26.81 12.24
N ARG A 550 19.12 26.85 13.58
CA ARG A 550 18.49 27.95 14.31
C ARG A 550 19.30 28.38 15.52
N LYS A 551 19.56 29.68 15.62
CA LYS A 551 20.01 30.35 16.83
C LYS A 551 18.78 30.64 17.70
N GLY A 552 18.45 29.71 18.59
CA GLY A 552 17.22 29.72 19.37
C GLY A 552 16.58 28.34 19.46
N GLY A 553 15.49 28.23 20.20
CA GLY A 553 14.85 26.96 20.49
C GLY A 553 14.25 26.30 19.24
N VAL A 554 14.50 25.01 19.06
CA VAL A 554 13.93 24.18 17.97
C VAL A 554 12.97 23.15 18.52
N MET A 555 12.02 22.68 17.71
CA MET A 555 11.13 21.59 18.10
C MET A 555 11.84 20.26 17.88
N LEU A 556 12.02 19.48 18.95
CA LEU A 556 12.67 18.15 18.88
C LEU A 556 11.92 17.27 17.85
N PRO A 557 12.59 16.79 16.79
CA PRO A 557 11.97 15.90 15.82
C PRO A 557 11.76 14.50 16.41
N ASN A 558 10.59 13.92 16.18
CA ASN A 558 10.30 12.52 16.50
C ASN A 558 10.94 11.53 15.50
N ILE A 559 11.39 12.03 14.36
CA ILE A 559 12.03 11.30 13.25
C ILE A 559 13.46 11.81 12.99
N GLY A 560 14.12 12.40 13.98
CA GLY A 560 15.45 12.98 13.81
C GLY A 560 16.16 13.27 15.12
N VAL A 561 17.25 14.01 15.05
CA VAL A 561 18.00 14.47 16.22
C VAL A 561 18.26 15.97 16.13
N VAL A 562 18.63 16.58 17.27
CA VAL A 562 19.13 17.95 17.30
C VAL A 562 20.56 17.97 17.77
N LEU A 563 21.45 18.51 16.95
CA LEU A 563 22.84 18.80 17.33
C LEU A 563 22.87 20.21 17.91
N SER A 564 23.26 20.36 19.18
CA SER A 564 23.12 21.61 19.91
C SER A 564 24.45 22.14 20.42
N PHE A 565 24.81 23.34 20.00
CA PHE A 565 26.08 24.01 20.29
C PHE A 565 25.87 25.23 21.18
N LYS A 566 26.78 25.45 22.14
CA LYS A 566 26.93 26.79 22.73
C LYS A 566 27.25 27.79 21.62
N LYS A 567 26.70 29.01 21.73
CA LYS A 567 26.85 30.07 20.71
C LYS A 567 28.33 30.38 20.42
N GLU A 568 29.16 30.38 21.45
CA GLU A 568 30.59 30.67 21.35
C GLU A 568 31.31 29.58 20.54
N VAL A 569 30.98 28.32 20.81
CA VAL A 569 31.53 27.15 20.11
C VAL A 569 31.09 27.13 18.65
N TRP A 570 29.82 27.48 18.38
CA TRP A 570 29.31 27.62 17.01
C TRP A 570 30.09 28.68 16.24
N ASN A 571 30.23 29.88 16.79
CA ASN A 571 30.90 31.00 16.13
C ASN A 571 32.39 30.70 15.85
N GLN A 572 33.04 29.90 16.68
CA GLN A 572 34.42 29.45 16.44
C GLN A 572 34.52 28.45 15.28
N LYS A 573 33.56 27.52 15.18
CA LYS A 573 33.59 26.44 14.17
C LYS A 573 33.01 26.86 12.82
N PHE A 574 32.02 27.74 12.83
CA PHE A 574 31.25 28.17 11.65
C PHE A 574 31.11 29.71 11.60
N PRO A 575 32.23 30.48 11.55
CA PRO A 575 32.21 31.94 11.67
C PRO A 575 31.52 32.67 10.51
N LEU A 576 31.37 31.98 9.38
CA LEU A 576 30.75 32.53 8.16
C LEU A 576 29.23 32.36 8.15
N GLU A 577 28.67 31.56 9.05
CA GLU A 577 27.23 31.35 9.10
C GLU A 577 26.52 32.65 9.50
N ARG A 578 25.42 32.94 8.81
CA ARG A 578 24.57 34.10 9.06
C ARG A 578 23.18 33.62 9.44
N PHE A 579 22.57 34.32 10.39
CA PHE A 579 21.21 34.07 10.84
C PHE A 579 20.32 35.24 10.44
N ASP A 580 19.10 34.95 10.00
CA ASP A 580 18.08 35.95 9.75
C ASP A 580 17.48 36.53 11.06
N GLU A 581 16.49 37.41 10.93
CA GLU A 581 15.80 38.03 12.06
C GLU A 581 15.04 37.04 12.95
N GLN A 582 14.63 35.89 12.39
CA GLN A 582 13.96 34.80 13.11
C GLN A 582 14.95 33.79 13.73
N GLY A 583 16.24 34.00 13.48
CA GLY A 583 17.34 33.19 13.96
C GLY A 583 17.65 31.97 13.09
N TYR A 584 17.15 31.87 11.87
CA TYR A 584 17.43 30.73 10.97
C TYR A 584 18.67 30.97 10.10
N GLY A 585 19.46 29.91 9.90
CA GLY A 585 20.63 29.85 9.02
C GLY A 585 20.37 29.05 7.74
N CYS A 586 21.40 28.93 6.91
CA CYS A 586 21.35 28.27 5.59
C CYS A 586 21.66 26.77 5.70
N ALA A 587 20.65 25.96 6.02
CA ALA A 587 20.78 24.51 6.21
C ALA A 587 21.35 23.76 4.99
N GLU A 588 21.04 24.20 3.78
CA GLU A 588 21.48 23.57 2.52
C GLU A 588 23.00 23.54 2.34
N THR A 589 23.73 24.42 3.04
CA THR A 589 25.20 24.50 2.98
C THR A 589 25.91 23.51 3.90
N PHE A 590 25.16 22.73 4.69
CA PHE A 590 25.72 21.76 5.63
C PHE A 590 25.53 20.34 5.12
N HIS A 591 26.65 19.67 4.89
CA HIS A 591 26.73 18.25 4.62
C HIS A 591 27.38 17.54 5.80
N PHE A 592 26.98 16.31 6.06
CA PHE A 592 27.62 15.53 7.11
C PHE A 592 27.94 14.10 6.74
N THR A 593 28.96 13.57 7.41
CA THR A 593 29.23 12.14 7.49
C THR A 593 29.25 11.73 8.95
N LEU A 594 28.62 10.59 9.25
CA LEU A 594 28.48 10.04 10.58
C LEU A 594 29.35 8.79 10.71
N SER A 595 29.95 8.60 11.88
CA SER A 595 30.66 7.37 12.24
C SER A 595 30.46 7.06 13.71
N LEU A 596 29.76 5.97 14.02
CA LEU A 596 29.55 5.51 15.40
C LEU A 596 30.53 4.40 15.77
N GLU A 597 31.13 4.47 16.97
CA GLU A 597 32.25 3.61 17.37
C GLU A 597 31.97 2.10 17.25
N ARG A 598 30.74 1.67 17.59
CA ARG A 598 30.35 0.24 17.56
C ARG A 598 29.78 -0.24 16.23
N ALA A 599 29.69 0.63 15.24
CA ALA A 599 29.06 0.30 13.97
C ALA A 599 30.05 -0.24 12.93
N ALA A 600 31.35 0.04 13.08
CA ALA A 600 32.39 -0.33 12.13
C ALA A 600 32.49 -1.85 11.89
N ALA A 601 32.12 -2.67 12.87
CA ALA A 601 32.18 -4.14 12.78
C ALA A 601 31.11 -4.78 11.87
N TYR A 602 30.12 -4.01 11.42
CA TYR A 602 28.99 -4.54 10.64
C TYR A 602 29.03 -4.08 9.19
N ARG A 603 28.85 -4.97 8.22
CA ARG A 603 28.65 -4.58 6.83
C ARG A 603 27.37 -3.75 6.65
N TRP A 604 26.29 -4.17 7.30
CA TRP A 604 25.05 -3.39 7.36
C TRP A 604 24.35 -3.56 8.71
N VAL A 605 23.58 -2.55 9.12
CA VAL A 605 22.71 -2.57 10.30
C VAL A 605 21.43 -1.80 10.00
N TYR A 606 20.30 -2.31 10.45
CA TYR A 606 19.03 -1.59 10.43
C TYR A 606 18.32 -1.73 11.79
N GLY A 607 17.86 -0.61 12.34
CA GLY A 607 17.13 -0.49 13.60
C GLY A 607 15.64 -0.24 13.39
N GLY A 608 14.87 -0.21 14.46
CA GLY A 608 13.43 -0.02 14.41
C GLY A 608 12.62 -1.32 14.39
N ALA A 609 13.25 -2.46 14.68
CA ALA A 609 12.56 -3.68 15.03
C ALA A 609 12.13 -3.66 16.51
N MET A 610 11.46 -4.72 16.96
CA MET A 610 10.94 -4.83 18.32
C MET A 610 11.28 -6.19 18.92
N PHE A 611 11.99 -6.22 20.05
CA PHE A 611 12.29 -7.48 20.72
C PHE A 611 11.04 -8.10 21.36
N LEU A 612 10.89 -9.39 21.14
CA LEU A 612 9.88 -10.25 21.76
C LEU A 612 10.52 -11.34 22.64
N ILE A 613 11.70 -11.81 22.24
CA ILE A 613 12.59 -12.68 23.01
C ILE A 613 14.02 -12.14 22.85
N HIS A 614 14.74 -11.98 23.96
CA HIS A 614 16.11 -11.47 23.96
C HIS A 614 16.99 -12.28 24.90
N GLN A 615 18.02 -12.94 24.35
CA GLN A 615 18.94 -13.81 25.10
C GLN A 615 18.20 -14.93 25.85
N GLY A 616 17.19 -15.52 25.21
CA GLY A 616 16.34 -16.58 25.76
C GLY A 616 15.25 -16.11 26.72
N GLU A 617 15.24 -14.83 27.11
CA GLU A 617 14.16 -14.27 27.93
C GLU A 617 12.99 -13.83 27.05
N ALA A 618 11.84 -14.47 27.22
CA ALA A 618 10.60 -14.11 26.52
C ALA A 618 9.78 -13.07 27.29
N PHE A 619 9.29 -12.05 26.60
CA PHE A 619 8.38 -11.05 27.15
C PHE A 619 6.91 -11.49 27.02
N ASP A 620 6.62 -12.65 27.60
CA ASP A 620 5.39 -13.43 27.38
C ASP A 620 4.18 -13.01 28.22
N THR A 621 4.28 -11.89 28.92
CA THR A 621 3.15 -11.22 29.57
C THR A 621 3.06 -9.79 29.10
N GLU A 622 1.86 -9.22 29.11
CA GLU A 622 1.65 -7.81 28.73
C GLU A 622 2.53 -6.87 29.57
N GLU A 623 2.67 -7.13 30.88
CA GLU A 623 3.54 -6.34 31.75
C GLU A 623 5.01 -6.35 31.29
N LYS A 624 5.58 -7.53 31.04
CA LYS A 624 6.96 -7.68 30.55
C LYS A 624 7.13 -7.03 29.18
N LEU A 625 6.17 -7.25 28.28
CA LEU A 625 6.19 -6.70 26.94
C LEU A 625 6.14 -5.18 26.96
N MET A 626 5.25 -4.59 27.75
CA MET A 626 5.16 -3.13 27.92
C MET A 626 6.40 -2.56 28.59
N ALA A 627 7.00 -3.26 29.56
CA ALA A 627 8.28 -2.87 30.14
C ALA A 627 9.40 -2.84 29.08
N GLU A 628 9.44 -3.83 28.20
CA GLU A 628 10.39 -3.84 27.09
C GLU A 628 10.09 -2.72 26.07
N PHE A 629 8.83 -2.47 25.72
CA PHE A 629 8.46 -1.39 24.80
C PHE A 629 8.85 -0.01 25.37
N ARG A 630 8.76 0.20 26.68
CA ARG A 630 9.29 1.42 27.33
C ARG A 630 10.80 1.52 27.22
N LYS A 631 11.50 0.40 27.43
CA LYS A 631 12.97 0.32 27.33
C LYS A 631 13.47 0.58 25.90
N GLU A 632 12.76 0.10 24.88
CA GLU A 632 13.07 0.36 23.47
C GLU A 632 12.65 1.77 23.02
N GLY A 633 11.78 2.44 23.79
CA GLY A 633 11.25 3.77 23.48
C GLY A 633 10.06 3.74 22.52
N TRP A 634 9.34 2.62 22.38
CA TRP A 634 8.11 2.53 21.59
C TRP A 634 6.93 3.29 22.19
N LEU A 635 6.89 3.43 23.52
CA LEU A 635 5.78 4.07 24.23
C LEU A 635 5.96 5.57 24.47
N SER A 636 7.11 6.17 24.10
CA SER A 636 7.25 7.62 24.26
C SER A 636 6.31 8.36 23.31
N ASP A 637 5.80 9.51 23.74
CA ASP A 637 4.87 10.32 22.93
C ASP A 637 5.41 10.58 21.51
N LEU A 638 6.70 10.95 21.41
CA LEU A 638 7.34 11.20 20.12
C LEU A 638 7.41 9.93 19.27
N SER A 639 7.70 8.77 19.86
CA SER A 639 7.71 7.51 19.12
C SER A 639 6.31 7.12 18.62
N LYS A 640 5.27 7.32 19.44
CA LYS A 640 3.87 7.06 19.04
C LYS A 640 3.44 7.92 17.85
N GLN A 641 3.91 9.17 17.75
CA GLN A 641 3.63 10.03 16.59
C GLN A 641 4.19 9.49 15.26
N THR A 642 5.13 8.54 15.29
CA THR A 642 5.71 7.92 14.08
C THR A 642 4.99 6.63 13.64
N GLN A 643 4.02 6.16 14.43
CA GLN A 643 3.39 4.85 14.23
C GLN A 643 2.10 4.98 13.43
N ASP A 644 2.07 4.40 12.23
CA ASP A 644 0.84 4.30 11.44
C ASP A 644 -0.17 3.31 12.03
N SER A 645 0.33 2.31 12.76
CA SER A 645 -0.46 1.35 13.55
C SER A 645 0.04 1.36 14.99
N GLU A 646 -0.86 1.64 15.93
CA GLU A 646 -0.53 1.83 17.34
C GLU A 646 -0.02 0.53 17.96
N THR A 647 1.28 0.45 18.21
CA THR A 647 1.95 -0.74 18.74
C THR A 647 1.43 -1.09 20.15
N PHE A 648 1.07 -0.08 20.94
CA PHE A 648 0.69 -0.24 22.33
C PHE A 648 -0.73 -0.80 22.55
N ARG A 649 -1.56 -0.89 21.50
CA ARG A 649 -2.91 -1.45 21.60
C ARG A 649 -2.96 -2.98 21.51
N LEU A 650 -1.82 -3.63 21.26
CA LEU A 650 -1.70 -5.10 21.13
C LEU A 650 -2.71 -5.71 20.15
N GLU A 651 -3.01 -5.00 19.07
CA GLU A 651 -3.96 -5.47 18.09
C GLU A 651 -3.39 -6.60 17.22
N LYS A 652 -4.29 -7.51 16.85
CA LYS A 652 -4.00 -8.55 15.87
C LYS A 652 -3.89 -7.95 14.48
N HIS A 653 -2.75 -8.17 13.87
CA HIS A 653 -2.47 -7.78 12.49
C HIS A 653 -1.75 -8.93 11.78
N PRO A 654 -1.63 -8.92 10.45
CA PRO A 654 -0.59 -9.72 9.81
C PRO A 654 0.76 -9.22 10.33
N ARG A 655 1.67 -10.16 10.59
CA ARG A 655 2.96 -9.88 11.24
C ARG A 655 4.07 -10.65 10.56
N SER A 656 5.27 -10.08 10.62
CA SER A 656 6.48 -10.74 10.17
C SER A 656 7.51 -10.68 11.29
N MET A 657 8.22 -11.78 11.51
CA MET A 657 9.22 -11.89 12.56
C MET A 657 10.43 -12.70 12.09
N MET A 658 11.57 -12.38 12.68
CA MET A 658 12.83 -13.09 12.45
C MET A 658 13.44 -13.46 13.80
N GLY A 659 14.21 -14.53 13.83
CA GLY A 659 14.87 -14.93 15.05
C GLY A 659 15.99 -15.94 14.86
N ARG A 660 16.57 -16.33 16.00
CA ARG A 660 17.65 -17.30 16.09
C ARG A 660 17.44 -18.22 17.31
N THR A 661 17.72 -19.50 17.16
CA THR A 661 17.75 -20.47 18.28
C THR A 661 19.11 -20.46 18.98
N GLN A 662 19.21 -21.01 20.18
CA GLN A 662 20.50 -21.17 20.88
C GLN A 662 21.49 -22.07 20.11
N ALA A 663 20.98 -22.96 19.27
CA ALA A 663 21.79 -23.78 18.37
C ALA A 663 22.35 -23.01 17.15
N GLY A 664 21.98 -21.73 16.99
CA GLY A 664 22.40 -20.88 15.89
C GLY A 664 21.56 -21.01 14.62
N GLU A 665 20.43 -21.73 14.67
CA GLU A 665 19.51 -21.83 13.54
C GLU A 665 18.77 -20.50 13.38
N PHE A 666 18.73 -19.98 12.15
CA PHE A 666 17.99 -18.74 11.84
C PHE A 666 16.61 -19.08 11.31
N PHE A 667 15.61 -18.28 11.62
CA PHE A 667 14.27 -18.46 11.07
C PHE A 667 13.58 -17.14 10.72
N MET A 668 12.67 -17.23 9.74
CA MET A 668 11.73 -16.19 9.36
C MET A 668 10.32 -16.75 9.44
N VAL A 669 9.38 -15.94 9.93
CA VAL A 669 7.98 -16.33 10.06
C VAL A 669 7.08 -15.18 9.63
N VAL A 670 6.04 -15.52 8.87
CA VAL A 670 4.96 -14.60 8.52
C VAL A 670 3.65 -15.19 9.01
N CYS A 671 2.95 -14.44 9.86
CA CYS A 671 1.56 -14.69 10.22
C CYS A 671 0.66 -13.84 9.32
N SER A 672 -0.16 -14.48 8.49
CA SER A 672 -1.18 -13.80 7.69
C SER A 672 -2.29 -13.23 8.58
N GLY A 673 -3.06 -12.24 8.13
CA GLY A 673 -4.10 -11.61 8.95
C GLY A 673 -5.15 -10.86 8.13
N ARG A 674 -6.13 -10.26 8.82
CA ARG A 674 -7.25 -9.49 8.22
C ARG A 674 -8.01 -10.25 7.12
N SER A 675 -8.09 -11.57 7.23
CA SER A 675 -8.82 -12.44 6.29
C SER A 675 -9.80 -13.33 7.05
N LYS A 676 -10.74 -13.98 6.36
CA LYS A 676 -11.67 -14.90 7.03
C LYS A 676 -10.97 -16.15 7.60
N TYR A 677 -9.78 -16.45 7.09
CA TYR A 677 -9.02 -17.66 7.41
C TYR A 677 -7.83 -17.42 8.34
N SER A 678 -7.52 -16.17 8.63
CA SER A 678 -6.44 -15.79 9.55
C SER A 678 -6.74 -14.44 10.17
N VAL A 679 -6.93 -14.43 11.49
CA VAL A 679 -7.18 -13.19 12.25
C VAL A 679 -5.94 -12.32 12.39
N GLY A 680 -4.75 -12.90 12.22
CA GLY A 680 -3.48 -12.24 12.51
C GLY A 680 -3.00 -12.53 13.92
N ALA A 681 -1.88 -11.93 14.31
CA ALA A 681 -1.25 -12.12 15.59
C ALA A 681 -1.01 -10.78 16.28
N ASP A 682 -1.24 -10.74 17.59
CA ASP A 682 -0.62 -9.75 18.45
C ASP A 682 0.80 -10.19 18.84
N TYR A 683 1.54 -9.38 19.60
CA TYR A 683 2.93 -9.69 19.95
C TYR A 683 3.09 -10.87 20.91
N LEU A 684 2.10 -11.17 21.75
CA LEU A 684 2.13 -12.33 22.64
C LEU A 684 1.85 -13.61 21.84
N ASP A 685 0.93 -13.56 20.88
CA ASP A 685 0.70 -14.64 19.94
C ASP A 685 1.98 -14.96 19.14
N LEU A 686 2.76 -13.95 18.72
CA LEU A 686 4.04 -14.17 18.03
C LEU A 686 5.08 -14.91 18.88
N ILE A 687 5.16 -14.60 20.17
CA ILE A 687 6.04 -15.32 21.11
C ILE A 687 5.60 -16.78 21.21
N GLN A 688 4.30 -17.03 21.33
CA GLN A 688 3.77 -18.39 21.39
C GLN A 688 4.02 -19.17 20.10
N ILE A 689 3.76 -18.55 18.94
CA ILE A 689 4.03 -19.15 17.62
C ILE A 689 5.51 -19.54 17.50
N ALA A 690 6.44 -18.68 17.94
CA ALA A 690 7.86 -18.99 17.88
C ALA A 690 8.22 -20.18 18.79
N LYS A 691 7.68 -20.24 20.01
CA LYS A 691 7.87 -21.35 20.95
C LYS A 691 7.26 -22.68 20.45
N ASP A 692 6.16 -22.62 19.70
CA ASP A 692 5.50 -23.81 19.15
C ASP A 692 6.21 -24.38 17.90
N LEU A 693 6.93 -23.53 17.16
CA LEU A 693 7.60 -23.89 15.92
C LEU A 693 9.08 -24.24 16.09
N PHE A 694 9.75 -23.65 17.09
CA PHE A 694 11.20 -23.73 17.23
C PHE A 694 11.61 -24.01 18.68
N ASP A 695 12.60 -24.89 18.83
CA ASP A 695 13.21 -25.21 20.12
C ASP A 695 14.19 -24.11 20.54
N ASP A 696 14.25 -23.81 21.84
CA ASP A 696 15.24 -22.94 22.47
C ASP A 696 15.51 -21.61 21.74
N VAL A 697 14.44 -20.85 21.47
CA VAL A 697 14.54 -19.52 20.83
C VAL A 697 15.38 -18.57 21.69
N GLU A 698 16.49 -18.07 21.14
CA GLU A 698 17.41 -17.14 21.81
C GLU A 698 17.02 -15.69 21.53
N MET A 699 16.75 -15.37 20.26
CA MET A 699 16.41 -14.03 19.79
C MET A 699 15.16 -14.09 18.94
N LEU A 700 14.22 -13.16 19.17
CA LEU A 700 13.03 -12.98 18.35
C LEU A 700 12.73 -11.49 18.23
N VAL A 701 12.61 -11.01 17.00
CA VAL A 701 12.20 -9.64 16.70
C VAL A 701 10.99 -9.62 15.78
N ASN A 702 10.04 -8.74 16.09
CA ASN A 702 9.00 -8.32 15.15
C ASN A 702 9.56 -7.22 14.23
N VAL A 703 9.27 -7.33 12.92
CA VAL A 703 9.61 -6.32 11.91
C VAL A 703 8.34 -5.61 11.43
N ASP A 704 8.37 -4.92 10.28
CA ASP A 704 7.18 -4.30 9.72
C ASP A 704 6.06 -5.34 9.54
N GLY A 705 4.84 -4.92 9.84
CA GLY A 705 3.67 -5.77 9.89
C GLY A 705 2.57 -5.28 8.95
N GLY A 706 1.33 -5.56 9.31
CA GLY A 706 0.19 -5.18 8.50
C GLY A 706 0.28 -5.82 7.12
N ALA A 707 -0.22 -5.13 6.11
CA ALA A 707 -0.19 -5.61 4.75
C ALA A 707 1.19 -5.57 4.07
N SER A 708 2.21 -5.05 4.75
CA SER A 708 3.59 -5.25 4.31
C SER A 708 4.03 -6.70 4.49
N SER A 709 3.37 -7.47 5.37
CA SER A 709 3.76 -8.84 5.69
C SER A 709 3.67 -9.78 4.50
N PHE A 710 4.79 -10.32 4.05
CA PHE A 710 4.82 -11.37 3.04
C PHE A 710 6.08 -12.22 3.16
N MET A 711 5.99 -13.49 2.76
CA MET A 711 7.12 -14.36 2.48
C MET A 711 7.03 -14.85 1.04
N GLY A 712 8.13 -14.78 0.30
CA GLY A 712 8.20 -15.18 -1.10
C GLY A 712 9.41 -16.06 -1.40
N LEU A 713 9.24 -16.98 -2.35
CA LEU A 713 10.33 -17.71 -3.00
C LEU A 713 10.71 -16.97 -4.29
N ILE A 714 11.98 -16.60 -4.42
CA ILE A 714 12.54 -16.01 -5.63
C ILE A 714 13.03 -17.16 -6.54
N HIS A 715 12.54 -17.20 -7.77
CA HIS A 715 12.92 -18.18 -8.78
C HIS A 715 13.01 -17.52 -10.17
N ARG A 716 14.22 -17.46 -10.73
CA ARG A 716 14.55 -16.80 -12.00
C ARG A 716 14.04 -15.35 -12.07
N GLY A 717 14.23 -14.60 -10.99
CA GLY A 717 13.80 -13.20 -10.88
C GLY A 717 12.31 -13.02 -10.59
N GLU A 718 11.51 -14.09 -10.58
CA GLU A 718 10.09 -14.05 -10.22
C GLU A 718 9.87 -14.38 -8.75
N VAL A 719 8.87 -13.75 -8.13
CA VAL A 719 8.47 -14.03 -6.74
C VAL A 719 7.20 -14.85 -6.70
N LEU A 720 7.26 -15.99 -6.02
CA LEU A 720 6.12 -16.83 -5.68
C LEU A 720 5.75 -16.59 -4.23
N GLU A 721 4.55 -16.09 -3.97
CA GLU A 721 4.10 -15.89 -2.58
C GLU A 721 3.89 -17.21 -1.87
N LEU A 722 4.44 -17.32 -0.67
CA LEU A 722 4.35 -18.48 0.21
C LEU A 722 3.32 -18.24 1.32
N SER A 723 3.25 -17.01 1.82
CA SER A 723 2.24 -16.56 2.78
C SER A 723 1.03 -15.94 2.09
N ASP A 724 -0.10 -15.89 2.79
CA ASP A 724 -1.29 -15.19 2.28
C ASP A 724 -1.09 -13.68 2.50
N VAL A 725 -1.12 -12.92 1.40
CA VAL A 725 -0.91 -11.46 1.41
C VAL A 725 -2.20 -10.75 1.79
N THR A 726 -2.07 -9.65 2.52
CA THR A 726 -3.21 -8.90 3.03
C THR A 726 -3.50 -7.70 2.13
N PHE A 727 -4.77 -7.39 1.91
CA PHE A 727 -5.16 -6.19 1.20
C PHE A 727 -4.73 -4.92 1.95
N THR A 728 -4.41 -3.86 1.21
CA THR A 728 -4.44 -2.51 1.76
C THR A 728 -5.52 -1.70 1.07
N ASN A 729 -5.64 -0.45 1.51
CA ASN A 729 -6.41 0.51 0.78
C ASN A 729 -5.76 0.91 -0.57
N ASP A 730 -4.45 0.66 -0.74
CA ASP A 730 -3.67 1.04 -1.93
C ASP A 730 -3.26 -0.18 -2.80
N SER A 731 -3.55 -1.41 -2.35
CA SER A 731 -3.29 -2.66 -3.06
C SER A 731 -4.53 -3.56 -2.99
N SER A 732 -4.95 -4.13 -4.11
CA SER A 732 -6.01 -5.13 -4.11
C SER A 732 -5.62 -6.37 -3.31
N ALA A 733 -6.62 -7.07 -2.81
CA ALA A 733 -6.40 -8.32 -2.12
C ALA A 733 -5.77 -9.37 -3.05
N GLY A 734 -4.73 -10.05 -2.54
CA GLY A 734 -3.94 -11.00 -3.34
C GLY A 734 -2.76 -10.39 -4.09
N THR A 735 -2.59 -9.07 -4.05
CA THR A 735 -1.46 -8.36 -4.65
C THR A 735 -0.48 -7.97 -3.56
N LEU A 736 0.81 -8.28 -3.75
CA LEU A 736 1.86 -7.77 -2.88
C LEU A 736 1.85 -6.24 -2.92
N ARG A 737 1.77 -5.60 -1.76
CA ARG A 737 1.92 -4.15 -1.67
C ARG A 737 3.35 -3.77 -2.11
N PRO A 738 3.54 -2.63 -2.80
CA PRO A 738 4.86 -2.06 -2.96
C PRO A 738 5.53 -1.80 -1.60
N LEU A 739 6.84 -2.11 -1.47
CA LEU A 739 7.58 -1.94 -0.21
C LEU A 739 8.87 -1.15 -0.40
N ASN A 740 9.26 -0.42 0.63
CA ASN A 740 10.53 0.30 0.70
C ASN A 740 11.68 -0.57 1.22
N SER A 741 11.39 -1.72 1.85
CA SER A 741 12.45 -2.63 2.28
C SER A 741 12.07 -4.11 2.28
N ILE A 742 13.03 -4.89 1.79
CA ILE A 742 12.94 -6.32 1.59
C ILE A 742 14.20 -6.96 2.14
N PHE A 743 14.05 -7.93 3.02
CA PHE A 743 15.13 -8.80 3.45
C PHE A 743 15.19 -10.02 2.55
N THR A 744 16.39 -10.36 2.09
CA THR A 744 16.60 -11.49 1.17
C THR A 744 17.69 -12.41 1.67
N ILE A 745 17.47 -13.71 1.44
CA ILE A 745 18.46 -14.77 1.64
C ILE A 745 18.67 -15.44 0.29
N THR A 746 19.82 -15.24 -0.33
CA THR A 746 20.11 -15.79 -1.67
C THR A 746 21.20 -16.85 -1.58
N THR A 747 21.13 -17.85 -2.45
CA THR A 747 22.20 -18.85 -2.59
C THR A 747 23.47 -18.17 -3.06
N LYS A 748 24.63 -18.54 -2.50
CA LYS A 748 25.95 -18.12 -3.01
C LYS A 748 26.18 -18.76 -4.39
N LYS A 749 25.90 -18.04 -5.46
CA LYS A 749 26.50 -18.30 -6.77
C LYS A 749 27.50 -17.20 -7.08
#